data_AF-W7SB70-F1
#
_entry.id   AF-W7SB70-F1
#
_cell.length_a   1.000
_cell.length_b   1.000
_cell.length_c   1.000
_cell.angle_alpha   90.00
_cell.angle_beta   90.00
_cell.angle_gamma   90.00
#
_symmetry.space_group_name_H-M   'P 1'
#
loop_
_entity.id
_entity.type
_entity.pdbx_description
1 polymer ?
#
loop_
_entity_poly.entity_id
_entity_poly.type
_entity_poly.pdbx_seq_one_letter_code
_entity_poly.pdbx_strand_id
1 'polypeptide(L)'
;MKKIWTLFFAAMLIVPLLLQPATAQAAKAITITVDGVQLKTDQPPAMIQGRVMLPLRAIFEALGANVNWDSRSQTVTGFKGDTTVVLKMKSKVATIDGQSVTLDVPAQILRGRTMVPVRFVSEALGQEVDWNSKNQTVTIISDTPTYISISPASNVSVRDVNDQGDGRDMEISFSRSSTESYVDHYRVMVLKASKSFNLASALKVSPSNYTVVSTSNSNRAVTLSQNSRDVDGDFIRNDQPYVVRILAVGKGSYSSVLSSSSAKITLTNLSSVTEVTNVKMNDINDFGDGRDISVSFTRPQNDNNISNYRMYIVKSRDASNFSLTTANNLSSSYYTTVNKSGNNGSILTGTLSSTARDTAGDLIKNNVPYTAFVMSVSNTNSLGNKLSSGSSSVTLSQNTMSTPIITQVSDINDFGDGRDLRVSFNKVSDESTLSAYRIFVVRANNYSNFTLTKANSLSSTYYTQVNKTGYNITQVLSSGARDTDGYPIQNGVSYRVFVMAVTNNSANNTLSSASNTITLYSSNAGAVSNLYANDVSDYGNGRDLFVSFNKAVDESIISHYRILVVPTAYYNSFSLTEANNVSSSNYTTVYKSGKSTYEQTLSENTRDVRGNTIKEGTSYRIYVLTVANGIGSNALSAPTSTITLNKNFNVQAVSNLNVADIDDNGDGRDVQVTFTKPSNESNVNHYRILIVPTAYYSSFNLSQANSSNYYITESKGGNITTTRTLDGIRDVRGNFITEGTSYRVYVLTVSNGNSPNTYALSSASPVITLSKSKAVQAVSNINVSDVGDYGDGRDLQISFSKPSDESNIGSYRILVVPASKANGFDVNAAIKATNFMDINKGQSSISLGTGSKDTEGRLITNGEEYRIYILSVGNGTSKAMYNLSYPSSSITLVDHSAPVAVENVQLSIQGQQNRYSDITISFDVKNGQNVTEYRVFMLPKDAADGFKDSDAINNNYSTRIYQNGLPNVSQSLNIDLDAFGKPLTASIEYVAKVLAVGKGNYLSTTSNSVMLLEKPDNTSGAASQDAQINP
;
A
#
# COMPACT_ATOMS: atom_id res chain seq x y z
N MET A 1 11.63 -76.78 45.72
CA MET A 1 10.77 -76.62 44.52
C MET A 1 9.76 -75.48 44.69
N LYS A 2 10.25 -74.23 44.89
CA LYS A 2 9.41 -73.02 45.00
C LYS A 2 9.96 -71.83 44.18
N LYS A 3 10.91 -72.10 43.25
CA LYS A 3 11.54 -71.10 42.37
C LYS A 3 11.30 -71.32 40.87
N ILE A 4 10.56 -72.38 40.49
CA ILE A 4 10.16 -72.63 39.09
C ILE A 4 8.78 -72.01 38.78
N TRP A 5 7.91 -71.89 39.79
CA TRP A 5 6.55 -71.35 39.60
C TRP A 5 6.52 -69.82 39.42
N THR A 6 7.51 -69.10 39.95
CA THR A 6 7.60 -67.64 39.81
C THR A 6 8.11 -67.18 38.45
N LEU A 7 8.92 -67.99 37.74
CA LEU A 7 9.29 -67.71 36.34
C LEU A 7 8.16 -68.03 35.36
N PHE A 8 7.34 -69.05 35.65
CA PHE A 8 6.17 -69.37 34.83
C PHE A 8 5.09 -68.28 34.93
N PHE A 9 4.86 -67.71 36.11
CA PHE A 9 3.88 -66.63 36.26
C PHE A 9 4.36 -65.26 35.76
N ALA A 10 5.67 -64.97 35.77
CA ALA A 10 6.21 -63.73 35.19
C ALA A 10 6.25 -63.76 33.65
N ALA A 11 6.52 -64.92 33.04
CA ALA A 11 6.45 -65.08 31.59
C ALA A 11 5.00 -65.06 31.07
N MET A 12 4.03 -65.54 31.87
CA MET A 12 2.62 -65.60 31.48
C MET A 12 1.91 -64.23 31.51
N LEU A 13 2.51 -63.20 32.11
CA LEU A 13 1.95 -61.84 32.13
C LEU A 13 2.45 -60.91 31.00
N ILE A 14 3.49 -61.30 30.25
CA ILE A 14 4.09 -60.45 29.18
C ILE A 14 3.64 -60.89 27.76
N VAL A 15 3.12 -62.12 27.61
CA VAL A 15 2.71 -62.67 26.30
C VAL A 15 1.43 -62.03 25.69
N PRO A 16 0.44 -61.47 26.43
CA PRO A 16 -0.74 -60.90 25.78
C PRO A 16 -0.49 -59.56 25.05
N LEU A 17 0.68 -58.93 25.21
CA LEU A 17 0.96 -57.60 24.64
C LEU A 17 1.58 -57.62 23.23
N LEU A 18 1.78 -58.80 22.63
CA LEU A 18 2.32 -58.97 21.27
C LEU A 18 1.34 -59.63 20.28
N LEU A 19 0.06 -59.77 20.66
CA LEU A 19 -1.00 -60.32 19.80
C LEU A 19 -2.16 -59.31 19.65
N GLN A 20 -1.96 -58.29 18.83
CA GLN A 20 -3.10 -57.57 18.25
C GLN A 20 -3.65 -58.37 17.06
N PRO A 21 -4.95 -58.74 17.04
CA PRO A 21 -5.54 -59.43 15.91
C PRO A 21 -5.59 -58.50 14.69
N ALA A 22 -5.06 -58.95 13.56
CA ALA A 22 -5.29 -58.31 12.27
C ALA A 22 -6.81 -58.30 12.00
N THR A 23 -7.39 -57.11 11.84
CA THR A 23 -8.78 -56.97 11.41
C THR A 23 -8.90 -57.47 9.97
N ALA A 24 -9.47 -58.66 9.79
CA ALA A 24 -9.87 -59.15 8.48
C ALA A 24 -10.99 -58.26 7.94
N GLN A 25 -10.71 -57.53 6.85
CA GLN A 25 -11.67 -56.68 6.17
C GLN A 25 -12.67 -57.55 5.39
N ALA A 26 -13.96 -57.48 5.74
CA ALA A 26 -15.01 -58.24 5.08
C ALA A 26 -15.16 -57.80 3.60
N ALA A 27 -15.21 -58.77 2.68
CA ALA A 27 -15.38 -58.51 1.25
C ALA A 27 -16.75 -57.89 0.95
N LYS A 28 -16.79 -56.93 0.01
CA LYS A 28 -17.99 -56.19 -0.39
C LYS A 28 -19.05 -57.14 -1.01
N ALA A 29 -20.30 -57.03 -0.55
CA ALA A 29 -21.39 -57.89 -1.00
C ALA A 29 -21.78 -57.65 -2.46
N ILE A 30 -22.09 -58.73 -3.19
CA ILE A 30 -22.47 -58.69 -4.60
C ILE A 30 -23.95 -58.33 -4.75
N THR A 31 -24.27 -57.37 -5.63
CA THR A 31 -25.65 -56.90 -5.88
C THR A 31 -26.10 -57.19 -7.33
N ILE A 32 -27.42 -57.19 -7.57
CA ILE A 32 -28.02 -57.35 -8.90
C ILE A 32 -28.93 -56.16 -9.19
N THR A 33 -28.91 -55.64 -10.42
CA THR A 33 -29.86 -54.66 -10.94
C THR A 33 -30.52 -55.16 -12.22
N VAL A 34 -31.83 -55.06 -12.34
CA VAL A 34 -32.59 -55.34 -13.56
C VAL A 34 -33.23 -54.02 -14.02
N ASP A 35 -32.95 -53.60 -15.26
CA ASP A 35 -33.44 -52.34 -15.84
C ASP A 35 -33.19 -51.11 -14.95
N GLY A 36 -32.00 -51.06 -14.34
CA GLY A 36 -31.58 -49.97 -13.46
C GLY A 36 -32.13 -50.02 -12.03
N VAL A 37 -32.99 -50.99 -11.70
CA VAL A 37 -33.54 -51.17 -10.35
C VAL A 37 -32.85 -52.33 -9.65
N GLN A 38 -32.39 -52.11 -8.42
CA GLN A 38 -31.72 -53.17 -7.64
C GLN A 38 -32.72 -54.26 -7.24
N LEU A 39 -32.45 -55.50 -7.68
CA LEU A 39 -33.22 -56.66 -7.32
C LEU A 39 -32.76 -57.19 -5.95
N LYS A 40 -33.66 -57.16 -4.97
CA LYS A 40 -33.42 -57.80 -3.67
C LYS A 40 -33.74 -59.28 -3.76
N THR A 41 -32.78 -60.12 -3.36
CA THR A 41 -32.93 -61.57 -3.32
C THR A 41 -32.76 -62.07 -1.89
N ASP A 42 -33.50 -63.11 -1.53
CA ASP A 42 -33.45 -63.73 -0.21
C ASP A 42 -32.16 -64.53 0.01
N GLN A 43 -31.65 -65.16 -1.05
CA GLN A 43 -30.28 -65.65 -1.13
C GLN A 43 -29.45 -64.66 -1.95
N PRO A 44 -28.45 -63.98 -1.36
CA PRO A 44 -27.59 -63.07 -2.11
C PRO A 44 -26.73 -63.83 -3.12
N PRO A 45 -26.31 -63.17 -4.21
CA PRO A 45 -25.29 -63.68 -5.12
C PRO A 45 -24.02 -64.09 -4.38
N ALA A 46 -23.34 -65.13 -4.88
CA ALA A 46 -22.12 -65.64 -4.28
C ALA A 46 -21.04 -65.89 -5.33
N MET A 47 -19.78 -65.62 -5.01
CA MET A 47 -18.66 -65.97 -5.87
C MET A 47 -18.17 -67.37 -5.53
N ILE A 48 -18.31 -68.32 -6.46
CA ILE A 48 -17.93 -69.72 -6.27
C ILE A 48 -17.05 -70.15 -7.44
N GLN A 49 -15.86 -70.71 -7.13
CA GLN A 49 -14.86 -71.11 -8.13
C GLN A 49 -14.52 -69.99 -9.14
N GLY A 50 -14.48 -68.74 -8.67
CA GLY A 50 -14.18 -67.58 -9.51
C GLY A 50 -15.30 -67.17 -10.50
N ARG A 51 -16.53 -67.65 -10.30
CA ARG A 51 -17.73 -67.23 -11.05
C ARG A 51 -18.79 -66.67 -10.11
N VAL A 52 -19.48 -65.62 -10.53
CA VAL A 52 -20.63 -65.08 -9.79
C VAL A 52 -21.84 -65.96 -10.06
N MET A 53 -22.40 -66.50 -8.98
CA MET A 53 -23.56 -67.38 -8.98
C MET A 53 -24.78 -66.60 -8.50
N LEU A 54 -25.86 -66.61 -9.28
CA LEU A 54 -27.09 -65.85 -9.05
C LEU A 54 -28.27 -66.79 -8.76
N PRO A 55 -29.21 -66.38 -7.88
CA PRO A 55 -30.41 -67.17 -7.60
C PRO A 55 -31.32 -67.20 -8.83
N LEU A 56 -31.39 -68.34 -9.51
CA LEU A 56 -32.02 -68.46 -10.83
C LEU A 56 -33.47 -67.97 -10.83
N ARG A 57 -34.29 -68.44 -9.89
CA ARG A 57 -35.72 -68.12 -9.83
C ARG A 57 -35.96 -66.62 -9.71
N ALA A 58 -35.26 -65.95 -8.80
CA ALA A 58 -35.47 -64.52 -8.56
C ALA A 58 -35.18 -63.69 -9.81
N ILE A 59 -34.14 -64.05 -10.57
CA ILE A 59 -33.80 -63.35 -11.81
C ILE A 59 -34.82 -63.63 -12.91
N PHE A 60 -35.16 -64.91 -13.11
CA PHE A 60 -36.09 -65.32 -14.15
C PHE A 60 -37.47 -64.71 -13.94
N GLU A 61 -37.99 -64.74 -12.71
CA GLU A 61 -39.27 -64.10 -12.35
C GLU A 61 -39.20 -62.58 -12.48
N ALA A 62 -38.09 -61.94 -12.08
CA ALA A 62 -37.90 -60.49 -12.27
C ALA A 62 -37.93 -60.09 -13.75
N LEU A 63 -37.52 -61.00 -14.65
CA LEU A 63 -37.56 -60.84 -16.10
C LEU A 63 -38.87 -61.37 -16.73
N GLY A 64 -39.88 -61.69 -15.92
CA GLY A 64 -41.20 -62.12 -16.35
C GLY A 64 -41.34 -63.60 -16.72
N ALA A 65 -40.35 -64.45 -16.42
CA ALA A 65 -40.39 -65.89 -16.66
C ALA A 65 -41.00 -66.65 -15.48
N ASN A 66 -41.76 -67.71 -15.76
CA ASN A 66 -42.25 -68.64 -14.73
C ASN A 66 -41.25 -69.77 -14.49
N VAL A 67 -40.93 -70.08 -13.23
CA VAL A 67 -39.92 -71.10 -12.88
C VAL A 67 -40.50 -72.22 -12.03
N ASN A 68 -40.60 -73.41 -12.63
CA ASN A 68 -40.99 -74.62 -11.95
C ASN A 68 -39.76 -75.41 -11.44
N TRP A 69 -39.89 -76.04 -10.27
CA TRP A 69 -38.86 -76.90 -9.70
C TRP A 69 -39.46 -78.27 -9.39
N ASP A 70 -38.92 -79.31 -10.02
CA ASP A 70 -39.25 -80.70 -9.68
C ASP A 70 -38.20 -81.25 -8.71
N SER A 71 -38.61 -81.39 -7.44
CA SER A 71 -37.74 -81.91 -6.38
C SER A 71 -37.39 -83.38 -6.55
N ARG A 72 -38.20 -84.19 -7.26
CA ARG A 72 -37.93 -85.62 -7.42
C ARG A 72 -36.83 -85.87 -8.44
N SER A 73 -36.87 -85.17 -9.58
CA SER A 73 -35.85 -85.27 -10.62
C SER A 73 -34.67 -84.31 -10.42
N GLN A 74 -34.79 -83.36 -9.47
CA GLN A 74 -33.85 -82.27 -9.21
C GLN A 74 -33.61 -81.40 -10.45
N THR A 75 -34.70 -81.03 -11.13
CA THR A 75 -34.68 -80.27 -12.38
C THR A 75 -35.48 -78.97 -12.24
N VAL A 76 -34.87 -77.84 -12.62
CA VAL A 76 -35.51 -76.54 -12.78
C VAL A 76 -35.94 -76.40 -14.23
N THR A 77 -37.17 -75.97 -14.46
CA THR A 77 -37.65 -75.56 -15.79
C THR A 77 -38.19 -74.13 -15.74
N GLY A 78 -37.62 -73.24 -16.55
CA GLY A 78 -38.06 -71.85 -16.71
C GLY A 78 -38.76 -71.63 -18.05
N PHE A 79 -39.84 -70.85 -18.07
CA PHE A 79 -40.60 -70.52 -19.29
C PHE A 79 -40.75 -69.00 -19.43
N LYS A 80 -40.31 -68.43 -20.55
CA LYS A 80 -40.51 -67.01 -20.91
C LYS A 80 -40.91 -66.90 -22.38
N GLY A 81 -42.16 -66.54 -22.65
CA GLY A 81 -42.71 -66.61 -24.01
C GLY A 81 -42.60 -68.04 -24.54
N ASP A 82 -42.02 -68.19 -25.73
CA ASP A 82 -41.78 -69.51 -26.35
C ASP A 82 -40.47 -70.17 -25.88
N THR A 83 -39.64 -69.45 -25.11
CA THR A 83 -38.35 -69.97 -24.62
C THR A 83 -38.50 -70.83 -23.37
N THR A 84 -38.02 -72.08 -23.45
CA THR A 84 -38.01 -73.07 -22.37
C THR A 84 -36.58 -73.44 -21.98
N VAL A 85 -36.23 -73.21 -20.72
CA VAL A 85 -34.90 -73.49 -20.16
C VAL A 85 -35.02 -74.65 -19.17
N VAL A 86 -34.31 -75.77 -19.40
CA VAL A 86 -34.30 -76.94 -18.51
C VAL A 86 -32.89 -77.14 -17.95
N LEU A 87 -32.80 -77.21 -16.62
CA LEU A 87 -31.53 -77.26 -15.92
C LEU A 87 -31.59 -78.27 -14.78
N LYS A 88 -30.70 -79.27 -14.80
CA LYS A 88 -30.61 -80.30 -13.77
C LYS A 88 -29.50 -80.00 -12.78
N MET A 89 -29.76 -80.17 -11.49
CA MET A 89 -28.78 -79.85 -10.45
C MET A 89 -27.51 -80.68 -10.57
N LYS A 90 -26.37 -80.06 -10.25
CA LYS A 90 -25.00 -80.62 -10.35
C LYS A 90 -24.58 -81.02 -11.78
N SER A 91 -25.44 -80.83 -12.77
CA SER A 91 -25.06 -80.96 -14.18
C SER A 91 -24.33 -79.71 -14.64
N LYS A 92 -23.30 -79.90 -15.46
CA LYS A 92 -22.71 -78.80 -16.25
C LYS A 92 -23.46 -78.55 -17.54
N VAL A 93 -24.46 -79.35 -17.89
CA VAL A 93 -25.24 -79.17 -19.12
C VAL A 93 -26.68 -78.82 -18.77
N ALA A 94 -27.19 -77.76 -19.38
CA ALA A 94 -28.58 -77.33 -19.39
C ALA A 94 -29.08 -77.29 -20.84
N THR A 95 -30.39 -77.16 -21.06
CA THR A 95 -30.93 -76.93 -22.40
C THR A 95 -31.75 -75.65 -22.46
N ILE A 96 -31.68 -74.95 -23.58
CA ILE A 96 -32.53 -73.80 -23.92
C ILE A 96 -33.21 -74.15 -25.24
N ASP A 97 -34.54 -74.19 -25.26
CA ASP A 97 -35.34 -74.62 -26.42
C ASP A 97 -34.93 -75.98 -26.98
N GLY A 98 -34.54 -76.88 -26.08
CA GLY A 98 -34.08 -78.24 -26.41
C GLY A 98 -32.62 -78.34 -26.86
N GLN A 99 -31.91 -77.23 -27.10
CA GLN A 99 -30.49 -77.22 -27.46
C GLN A 99 -29.60 -77.21 -26.22
N SER A 100 -28.55 -78.05 -26.19
CA SER A 100 -27.65 -78.18 -25.03
C SER A 100 -26.68 -77.00 -24.92
N VAL A 101 -26.59 -76.43 -23.72
CA VAL A 101 -25.66 -75.36 -23.33
C VAL A 101 -24.85 -75.80 -22.11
N THR A 102 -23.55 -75.56 -22.15
CA THR A 102 -22.62 -75.97 -21.08
C THR A 102 -22.34 -74.80 -20.13
N LEU A 103 -22.52 -75.05 -18.83
CA LEU A 103 -22.26 -74.16 -17.71
C LEU A 103 -20.79 -74.24 -17.28
N ASP A 104 -20.13 -73.08 -17.13
CA ASP A 104 -18.77 -72.96 -16.59
C ASP A 104 -18.61 -73.65 -15.22
N VAL A 105 -19.59 -73.40 -14.33
CA VAL A 105 -19.71 -74.00 -13.01
C VAL A 105 -21.09 -74.67 -12.93
N PRO A 106 -21.20 -75.93 -12.48
CA PRO A 106 -22.48 -76.62 -12.43
C PRO A 106 -23.47 -75.84 -11.56
N ALA A 107 -24.74 -75.88 -11.93
CA ALA A 107 -25.76 -75.32 -11.06
C ALA A 107 -25.80 -76.07 -9.72
N GLN A 108 -25.93 -75.32 -8.63
CA GLN A 108 -25.87 -75.88 -7.27
C GLN A 108 -26.87 -75.21 -6.34
N ILE A 109 -27.34 -75.96 -5.34
CA ILE A 109 -28.21 -75.41 -4.31
C ILE A 109 -27.33 -74.81 -3.22
N LEU A 110 -27.50 -73.51 -2.98
CA LEU A 110 -26.92 -72.83 -1.84
C LEU A 110 -28.06 -72.39 -0.93
N ARG A 111 -28.07 -72.90 0.31
CA ARG A 111 -29.08 -72.60 1.35
C ARG A 111 -30.53 -72.71 0.85
N GLY A 112 -30.82 -73.73 0.05
CA GLY A 112 -32.17 -73.99 -0.47
C GLY A 112 -32.59 -73.14 -1.67
N ARG A 113 -31.67 -72.42 -2.32
CA ARG A 113 -31.90 -71.74 -3.60
C ARG A 113 -30.96 -72.26 -4.67
N THR A 114 -31.50 -72.49 -5.87
CA THR A 114 -30.69 -72.89 -7.03
C THR A 114 -29.91 -71.68 -7.54
N MET A 115 -28.59 -71.83 -7.55
CA MET A 115 -27.66 -70.80 -8.01
C MET A 115 -27.04 -71.22 -9.34
N VAL A 116 -27.01 -70.30 -10.31
CA VAL A 116 -26.42 -70.50 -11.64
C VAL A 116 -25.41 -69.41 -11.98
N PRO A 117 -24.41 -69.70 -12.83
CA PRO A 117 -23.44 -68.69 -13.25
C PRO A 117 -24.13 -67.53 -13.98
N VAL A 118 -23.68 -66.30 -13.73
CA VAL A 118 -24.24 -65.09 -14.35
C VAL A 118 -24.30 -65.17 -15.89
N ARG A 119 -23.30 -65.75 -16.55
CA ARG A 119 -23.27 -65.88 -18.01
C ARG A 119 -24.45 -66.70 -18.54
N PHE A 120 -24.81 -67.77 -17.84
CA PHE A 120 -25.92 -68.62 -18.25
C PHE A 120 -27.25 -67.86 -18.23
N VAL A 121 -27.42 -66.89 -17.32
CA VAL A 121 -28.64 -66.07 -17.27
C VAL A 121 -28.80 -65.24 -18.55
N SER A 122 -27.70 -64.71 -19.11
CA SER A 122 -27.72 -63.96 -20.37
C SER A 122 -28.11 -64.86 -21.55
N GLU A 123 -27.47 -66.02 -21.65
CA GLU A 123 -27.72 -66.99 -22.73
C GLU A 123 -29.14 -67.59 -22.65
N ALA A 124 -29.62 -67.89 -21.45
CA ALA A 124 -30.89 -68.57 -21.23
C ALA A 124 -32.13 -67.76 -21.57
N LEU A 125 -32.07 -66.43 -21.49
CA LEU A 125 -33.22 -65.56 -21.74
C LEU A 125 -32.94 -64.50 -22.82
N GLY A 126 -31.80 -64.57 -23.50
CA GLY A 126 -31.41 -63.65 -24.57
C GLY A 126 -31.29 -62.19 -24.12
N GLN A 127 -30.99 -61.94 -22.85
CA GLN A 127 -30.88 -60.59 -22.28
C GLN A 127 -29.42 -60.18 -22.13
N GLU A 128 -29.12 -58.89 -22.25
CA GLU A 128 -27.77 -58.37 -22.02
C GLU A 128 -27.47 -58.36 -20.50
N VAL A 129 -26.40 -59.05 -20.09
CA VAL A 129 -25.97 -59.13 -18.69
C VAL A 129 -24.50 -58.73 -18.56
N ASP A 130 -24.23 -57.73 -17.74
CA ASP A 130 -22.86 -57.25 -17.44
C ASP A 130 -22.47 -57.52 -15.97
N TRP A 131 -21.19 -57.80 -15.74
CA TRP A 131 -20.62 -57.95 -14.39
C TRP A 131 -19.56 -56.89 -14.13
N ASN A 132 -19.86 -55.96 -13.22
CA ASN A 132 -18.92 -54.95 -12.77
C ASN A 132 -18.14 -55.41 -11.54
N SER A 133 -16.91 -55.88 -11.74
CA SER A 133 -16.06 -56.39 -10.67
C SER A 133 -15.65 -55.33 -9.64
N LYS A 134 -15.50 -54.06 -10.03
CA LYS A 134 -15.13 -52.96 -9.12
C LYS A 134 -16.27 -52.66 -8.15
N ASN A 135 -17.49 -52.61 -8.66
CA ASN A 135 -18.67 -52.29 -7.86
C ASN A 135 -19.28 -53.52 -7.18
N GLN A 136 -18.90 -54.71 -7.62
CA GLN A 136 -19.51 -55.99 -7.25
C GLN A 136 -21.00 -56.01 -7.62
N THR A 137 -21.35 -55.60 -8.84
CA THR A 137 -22.75 -55.51 -9.30
C THR A 137 -22.96 -56.21 -10.64
N VAL A 138 -23.99 -57.06 -10.72
CA VAL A 138 -24.51 -57.61 -11.98
C VAL A 138 -25.65 -56.74 -12.49
N THR A 139 -25.61 -56.34 -13.76
CA THR A 139 -26.67 -55.56 -14.41
C THR A 139 -27.31 -56.36 -15.53
N ILE A 140 -28.64 -56.40 -15.58
CA ILE A 140 -29.45 -57.06 -16.61
C ILE A 140 -30.37 -56.03 -17.24
N ILE A 141 -30.43 -55.99 -18.57
CA ILE A 141 -31.31 -55.07 -19.33
C ILE A 141 -32.30 -55.91 -20.15
N SER A 142 -33.60 -55.58 -20.09
CA SER A 142 -34.67 -56.30 -20.77
C SER A 142 -35.39 -55.53 -21.89
N ASP A 143 -35.69 -56.23 -22.99
CA ASP A 143 -36.49 -55.70 -24.10
C ASP A 143 -37.99 -55.87 -23.77
N THR A 144 -38.72 -54.78 -23.46
CA THR A 144 -40.16 -54.83 -23.09
C THR A 144 -41.12 -54.19 -24.11
N PRO A 145 -42.41 -54.66 -24.18
CA PRO A 145 -43.33 -54.49 -25.31
C PRO A 145 -44.21 -53.23 -25.26
N THR A 146 -44.79 -52.88 -26.42
CA THR A 146 -45.60 -51.69 -26.72
C THR A 146 -46.98 -51.65 -26.03
N TYR A 147 -47.15 -50.75 -25.05
CA TYR A 147 -48.45 -50.28 -24.58
C TYR A 147 -49.07 -49.34 -25.63
N ILE A 148 -50.36 -49.49 -25.97
CA ILE A 148 -51.09 -48.41 -26.66
C ILE A 148 -51.21 -47.26 -25.66
N SER A 149 -50.29 -46.31 -25.75
CA SER A 149 -50.28 -45.12 -24.92
C SER A 149 -51.41 -44.19 -25.35
N ILE A 150 -52.28 -43.80 -24.40
CA ILE A 150 -53.14 -42.63 -24.60
C ILE A 150 -52.24 -41.41 -24.85
N SER A 151 -52.54 -40.61 -25.85
CA SER A 151 -51.83 -39.35 -26.07
C SER A 151 -52.31 -38.29 -25.07
N PRO A 152 -51.41 -37.47 -24.50
CA PRO A 152 -51.81 -36.42 -23.58
C PRO A 152 -52.71 -35.37 -24.26
N ALA A 153 -53.57 -34.74 -23.46
CA ALA A 153 -54.15 -33.46 -23.86
C ALA A 153 -53.01 -32.46 -24.12
N SER A 154 -53.15 -31.63 -25.16
CA SER A 154 -52.11 -30.71 -25.63
C SER A 154 -52.61 -29.27 -25.62
N ASN A 155 -51.73 -28.29 -25.87
CA ASN A 155 -52.08 -26.86 -25.88
C ASN A 155 -52.80 -26.37 -24.62
N VAL A 156 -52.39 -26.89 -23.46
CA VAL A 156 -52.96 -26.45 -22.18
C VAL A 156 -52.55 -25.00 -21.95
N SER A 157 -53.53 -24.12 -21.99
CA SER A 157 -53.41 -22.70 -21.78
C SER A 157 -54.35 -22.29 -20.67
N VAL A 158 -53.94 -21.27 -19.92
CA VAL A 158 -54.73 -20.68 -18.85
C VAL A 158 -54.67 -19.18 -19.04
N ARG A 159 -55.82 -18.53 -18.90
CA ARG A 159 -55.95 -17.07 -18.96
C ARG A 159 -56.78 -16.56 -17.79
N ASP A 160 -56.45 -15.34 -17.38
CA ASP A 160 -57.17 -14.57 -16.39
C ASP A 160 -58.35 -13.87 -17.10
N VAL A 161 -59.59 -14.20 -16.75
CA VAL A 161 -60.80 -13.74 -17.48
C VAL A 161 -61.80 -12.97 -16.61
N ASN A 162 -61.62 -12.94 -15.30
CA ASN A 162 -62.49 -12.23 -14.34
C ASN A 162 -61.64 -11.62 -13.21
N ASP A 163 -62.24 -10.81 -12.33
CA ASP A 163 -61.53 -10.06 -11.28
C ASP A 163 -62.03 -10.36 -9.85
N GLN A 164 -62.31 -11.62 -9.54
CA GLN A 164 -62.87 -12.06 -8.25
C GLN A 164 -61.81 -12.42 -7.20
N GLY A 165 -60.55 -12.53 -7.60
CA GLY A 165 -59.42 -12.99 -6.80
C GLY A 165 -59.42 -14.49 -6.48
N ASP A 166 -60.24 -15.30 -7.17
CA ASP A 166 -60.46 -16.72 -6.88
C ASP A 166 -60.51 -17.59 -8.15
N GLY A 167 -60.87 -18.87 -8.02
CA GLY A 167 -60.93 -19.80 -9.16
C GLY A 167 -61.76 -19.32 -10.35
N ARG A 168 -62.77 -18.46 -10.15
CA ARG A 168 -63.60 -17.92 -11.25
C ARG A 168 -62.82 -17.08 -12.24
N ASP A 169 -61.62 -16.65 -11.89
CA ASP A 169 -60.75 -15.86 -12.75
C ASP A 169 -59.94 -16.73 -13.70
N MET A 170 -59.80 -18.04 -13.42
CA MET A 170 -59.08 -18.97 -14.29
C MET A 170 -59.99 -19.60 -15.32
N GLU A 171 -59.76 -19.29 -16.59
CA GLU A 171 -60.25 -20.10 -17.71
C GLU A 171 -59.12 -20.95 -18.30
N ILE A 172 -59.34 -22.26 -18.34
CA ILE A 172 -58.41 -23.27 -18.83
C ILE A 172 -58.89 -23.75 -20.18
N SER A 173 -58.04 -23.63 -21.21
CA SER A 173 -58.30 -24.18 -22.53
C SER A 173 -57.27 -25.24 -22.91
N PHE A 174 -57.70 -26.36 -23.50
CA PHE A 174 -56.79 -27.41 -23.98
C PHE A 174 -57.33 -28.15 -25.20
N SER A 175 -56.42 -28.65 -26.03
CA SER A 175 -56.71 -29.58 -27.11
C SER A 175 -56.91 -30.99 -26.56
N ARG A 176 -57.97 -31.65 -27.01
CA ARG A 176 -58.27 -33.04 -26.62
C ARG A 176 -57.13 -34.00 -26.97
N SER A 177 -57.10 -35.15 -26.29
CA SER A 177 -56.25 -36.28 -26.68
C SER A 177 -56.55 -36.69 -28.14
N SER A 178 -55.51 -36.98 -28.93
CA SER A 178 -55.70 -37.56 -30.27
C SER A 178 -56.32 -38.95 -30.21
N THR A 179 -56.16 -39.64 -29.07
CA THR A 179 -56.77 -40.94 -28.74
C THR A 179 -57.92 -40.78 -27.73
N GLU A 180 -58.71 -39.71 -27.82
CA GLU A 180 -59.80 -39.42 -26.86
C GLU A 180 -60.84 -40.56 -26.76
N SER A 181 -60.96 -41.42 -27.77
CA SER A 181 -61.80 -42.63 -27.71
C SER A 181 -61.41 -43.61 -26.60
N TYR A 182 -60.16 -43.56 -26.12
CA TYR A 182 -59.67 -44.34 -24.98
C TYR A 182 -59.66 -43.55 -23.67
N VAL A 183 -60.10 -42.30 -23.68
CA VAL A 183 -60.18 -41.43 -22.50
C VAL A 183 -61.60 -41.48 -21.93
N ASP A 184 -61.71 -41.74 -20.62
CA ASP A 184 -62.97 -41.72 -19.88
C ASP A 184 -63.40 -40.27 -19.58
N HIS A 185 -62.52 -39.49 -18.95
CA HIS A 185 -62.68 -38.07 -18.68
C HIS A 185 -61.32 -37.37 -18.52
N TYR A 186 -61.33 -36.05 -18.48
CA TYR A 186 -60.17 -35.25 -18.08
C TYR A 186 -60.31 -34.75 -16.65
N ARG A 187 -59.17 -34.63 -15.96
CA ARG A 187 -59.07 -33.91 -14.69
C ARG A 187 -58.19 -32.68 -14.88
N VAL A 188 -58.76 -31.51 -14.65
CA VAL A 188 -58.05 -30.23 -14.62
C VAL A 188 -57.42 -30.07 -13.24
N MET A 189 -56.10 -30.10 -13.21
CA MET A 189 -55.31 -30.00 -11.98
C MET A 189 -54.58 -28.66 -11.96
N VAL A 190 -54.87 -27.85 -10.95
CA VAL A 190 -54.20 -26.57 -10.69
C VAL A 190 -53.10 -26.80 -9.67
N LEU A 191 -51.89 -26.32 -9.96
CA LEU A 191 -50.72 -26.53 -9.13
C LEU A 191 -50.04 -25.21 -8.86
N LYS A 192 -49.55 -25.00 -7.64
CA LYS A 192 -48.62 -23.90 -7.38
C LYS A 192 -47.41 -24.07 -8.32
N ALA A 193 -46.95 -22.98 -8.96
CA ALA A 193 -45.94 -23.05 -10.02
C ALA A 193 -44.58 -23.64 -9.57
N SER A 194 -44.29 -23.63 -8.27
CA SER A 194 -43.10 -24.25 -7.67
C SER A 194 -43.23 -25.77 -7.43
N LYS A 195 -44.42 -26.36 -7.59
CA LYS A 195 -44.67 -27.75 -7.24
C LYS A 195 -44.20 -28.71 -8.33
N SER A 196 -43.26 -29.58 -7.97
CA SER A 196 -42.95 -30.76 -8.79
C SER A 196 -44.14 -31.71 -8.81
N PHE A 197 -44.54 -32.15 -10.00
CA PHE A 197 -45.73 -32.98 -10.17
C PHE A 197 -45.57 -33.90 -11.36
N ASN A 198 -45.90 -35.17 -11.17
CA ASN A 198 -45.78 -36.22 -12.18
C ASN A 198 -47.06 -37.06 -12.23
N LEU A 199 -47.12 -38.01 -13.16
CA LEU A 199 -48.28 -38.88 -13.34
C LEU A 199 -48.66 -39.65 -12.06
N ALA A 200 -47.67 -40.18 -11.33
CA ALA A 200 -47.91 -40.92 -10.08
C ALA A 200 -48.54 -40.04 -8.99
N SER A 201 -48.21 -38.75 -8.97
CA SER A 201 -48.81 -37.76 -8.06
C SER A 201 -50.22 -37.38 -8.51
N ALA A 202 -50.42 -37.19 -9.82
CA ALA A 202 -51.72 -36.88 -10.42
C ALA A 202 -52.80 -37.93 -10.09
N LEU A 203 -52.43 -39.22 -10.15
CA LEU A 203 -53.33 -40.32 -9.85
C LEU A 203 -53.79 -40.38 -8.38
N LYS A 204 -53.07 -39.73 -7.45
CA LYS A 204 -53.35 -39.73 -6.01
C LYS A 204 -54.11 -38.50 -5.51
N VAL A 205 -54.37 -37.51 -6.36
CA VAL A 205 -55.08 -36.29 -5.96
C VAL A 205 -56.52 -36.62 -5.57
N SER A 206 -56.99 -36.04 -4.45
CA SER A 206 -58.36 -36.19 -3.95
C SER A 206 -59.40 -35.64 -4.94
N PRO A 207 -60.57 -36.28 -5.11
CA PRO A 207 -61.63 -35.80 -6.02
C PRO A 207 -62.15 -34.38 -5.77
N SER A 208 -61.98 -33.84 -4.56
CA SER A 208 -62.34 -32.45 -4.22
C SER A 208 -61.29 -31.41 -4.65
N ASN A 209 -60.13 -31.85 -5.13
CA ASN A 209 -58.96 -31.01 -5.43
C ASN A 209 -58.64 -30.95 -6.94
N TYR A 210 -59.58 -31.33 -7.80
CA TYR A 210 -59.49 -31.15 -9.25
C TYR A 210 -60.88 -30.92 -9.85
N THR A 211 -60.93 -30.38 -11.07
CA THR A 211 -62.20 -30.20 -11.80
C THR A 211 -62.32 -31.28 -12.89
N VAL A 212 -63.43 -32.02 -12.91
CA VAL A 212 -63.69 -33.05 -13.93
C VAL A 212 -64.28 -32.41 -15.18
N VAL A 213 -63.76 -32.79 -16.35
CA VAL A 213 -64.27 -32.37 -17.66
C VAL A 213 -64.53 -33.60 -18.52
N SER A 214 -65.77 -33.82 -18.91
CA SER A 214 -66.17 -34.92 -19.79
C SER A 214 -65.59 -34.79 -21.20
N THR A 215 -65.43 -35.91 -21.89
CA THR A 215 -65.03 -35.96 -23.31
C THR A 215 -66.12 -35.40 -24.22
N SER A 216 -65.75 -34.76 -25.34
CA SER A 216 -66.73 -34.13 -26.25
C SER A 216 -66.27 -34.01 -27.71
N ASN A 217 -65.26 -34.77 -28.14
CA ASN A 217 -64.70 -34.77 -29.50
C ASN A 217 -64.22 -33.40 -30.03
N SER A 218 -64.12 -32.40 -29.15
CA SER A 218 -63.71 -31.02 -29.44
C SER A 218 -62.73 -30.49 -28.38
N ASN A 219 -62.02 -29.41 -28.70
CA ASN A 219 -61.17 -28.71 -27.72
C ASN A 219 -62.03 -28.18 -26.57
N ARG A 220 -61.44 -28.12 -25.37
CA ARG A 220 -62.16 -27.78 -24.14
C ARG A 220 -61.74 -26.41 -23.66
N ALA A 221 -62.70 -25.64 -23.16
CA ALA A 221 -62.49 -24.44 -22.35
C ALA A 221 -63.37 -24.56 -21.09
N VAL A 222 -62.81 -24.31 -19.91
CA VAL A 222 -63.53 -24.37 -18.64
C VAL A 222 -63.08 -23.24 -17.73
N THR A 223 -64.03 -22.44 -17.24
CA THR A 223 -63.81 -21.50 -16.15
C THR A 223 -64.03 -22.23 -14.83
N LEU A 224 -63.11 -22.08 -13.87
CA LEU A 224 -63.28 -22.74 -12.57
C LEU A 224 -64.32 -22.02 -11.71
N SER A 225 -64.63 -22.61 -10.55
CA SER A 225 -65.60 -22.06 -9.60
C SER A 225 -64.92 -21.37 -8.43
N GLN A 226 -65.68 -20.59 -7.64
CA GLN A 226 -65.17 -19.97 -6.41
C GLN A 226 -64.65 -21.01 -5.39
N ASN A 227 -65.16 -22.25 -5.47
CA ASN A 227 -64.81 -23.34 -4.56
C ASN A 227 -63.68 -24.22 -5.09
N SER A 228 -63.13 -23.91 -6.27
CA SER A 228 -62.08 -24.71 -6.88
C SER A 228 -60.78 -24.62 -6.09
N ARG A 229 -60.15 -25.77 -5.91
CA ARG A 229 -58.93 -25.95 -5.12
C ARG A 229 -57.77 -26.36 -6.00
N ASP A 230 -56.56 -26.07 -5.55
CA ASP A 230 -55.35 -26.66 -6.12
C ASP A 230 -55.19 -28.12 -5.66
N VAL A 231 -54.20 -28.81 -6.23
CA VAL A 231 -53.93 -30.23 -5.92
C VAL A 231 -53.55 -30.51 -4.46
N ASP A 232 -53.16 -29.50 -3.68
CA ASP A 232 -52.89 -29.61 -2.24
C ASP A 232 -54.15 -29.44 -1.39
N GLY A 233 -55.24 -28.96 -1.98
CA GLY A 233 -56.50 -28.70 -1.30
C GLY A 233 -56.68 -27.27 -0.82
N ASP A 234 -55.76 -26.36 -1.16
CA ASP A 234 -55.93 -24.94 -0.88
C ASP A 234 -56.87 -24.31 -1.91
N PHE A 235 -57.64 -23.30 -1.50
CA PHE A 235 -58.40 -22.50 -2.45
C PHE A 235 -57.46 -21.77 -3.42
N ILE A 236 -57.89 -21.68 -4.68
CA ILE A 236 -57.22 -20.85 -5.67
C ILE A 236 -57.39 -19.38 -5.30
N ARG A 237 -56.29 -18.62 -5.29
CA ARG A 237 -56.25 -17.22 -4.83
C ARG A 237 -55.34 -16.34 -5.68
N ASN A 238 -55.53 -15.02 -5.61
CA ASN A 238 -54.63 -14.03 -6.20
C ASN A 238 -53.19 -14.10 -5.66
N ASP A 239 -52.24 -13.55 -6.43
CA ASP A 239 -50.81 -13.43 -6.09
C ASP A 239 -50.05 -14.74 -5.86
N GLN A 240 -50.73 -15.88 -5.98
CA GLN A 240 -50.12 -17.20 -6.02
C GLN A 240 -49.86 -17.59 -7.48
N PRO A 241 -48.61 -17.85 -7.88
CA PRO A 241 -48.35 -18.36 -9.21
C PRO A 241 -48.81 -19.81 -9.33
N TYR A 242 -49.55 -20.11 -10.39
CA TYR A 242 -50.06 -21.44 -10.71
C TYR A 242 -49.66 -21.89 -12.12
N VAL A 243 -49.68 -23.20 -12.31
CA VAL A 243 -49.65 -23.89 -13.61
C VAL A 243 -50.77 -24.91 -13.63
N VAL A 244 -51.27 -25.23 -14.82
CA VAL A 244 -52.35 -26.20 -15.01
C VAL A 244 -51.81 -27.41 -15.76
N ARG A 245 -52.21 -28.61 -15.32
CA ARG A 245 -52.01 -29.86 -16.04
C ARG A 245 -53.33 -30.60 -16.19
N ILE A 246 -53.47 -31.30 -17.29
CA ILE A 246 -54.65 -32.09 -17.62
C ILE A 246 -54.28 -33.56 -17.56
N LEU A 247 -54.91 -34.31 -16.68
CA LEU A 247 -54.80 -35.78 -16.67
C LEU A 247 -55.90 -36.34 -17.56
N ALA A 248 -55.53 -36.97 -18.67
CA ALA A 248 -56.43 -37.78 -19.48
C ALA A 248 -56.54 -39.16 -18.82
N VAL A 249 -57.71 -39.47 -18.25
CA VAL A 249 -57.93 -40.72 -17.52
C VAL A 249 -58.34 -41.80 -18.50
N GLY A 250 -57.59 -42.89 -18.55
CA GLY A 250 -57.85 -43.99 -19.47
C GLY A 250 -59.10 -44.81 -19.13
N LYS A 251 -59.79 -45.29 -20.16
CA LYS A 251 -60.98 -46.13 -20.04
C LYS A 251 -60.59 -47.58 -19.74
N GLY A 252 -61.06 -48.15 -18.63
CA GLY A 252 -60.78 -49.54 -18.28
C GLY A 252 -59.29 -49.81 -18.03
N SER A 253 -58.65 -50.62 -18.88
CA SER A 253 -57.24 -51.03 -18.73
C SER A 253 -56.22 -50.08 -19.39
N TYR A 254 -56.66 -49.03 -20.07
CA TYR A 254 -55.74 -48.06 -20.68
C TYR A 254 -55.09 -47.16 -19.62
N SER A 255 -53.78 -46.90 -19.79
CA SER A 255 -53.02 -46.07 -18.86
C SER A 255 -53.41 -44.59 -18.98
N SER A 256 -53.55 -43.91 -17.84
CA SER A 256 -53.77 -42.46 -17.82
C SER A 256 -52.49 -41.72 -18.16
N VAL A 257 -52.60 -40.56 -18.80
CA VAL A 257 -51.46 -39.76 -19.23
C VAL A 257 -51.65 -38.30 -18.83
N LEU A 258 -50.57 -37.66 -18.39
CA LEU A 258 -50.57 -36.28 -17.90
C LEU A 258 -49.99 -35.34 -18.96
N SER A 259 -50.71 -34.27 -19.30
CA SER A 259 -50.26 -33.25 -20.24
C SER A 259 -48.95 -32.57 -19.80
N SER A 260 -48.29 -31.86 -20.70
CA SER A 260 -47.34 -30.82 -20.31
C SER A 260 -48.03 -29.74 -19.45
N SER A 261 -47.25 -29.01 -18.65
CA SER A 261 -47.76 -27.86 -17.91
C SER A 261 -48.14 -26.73 -18.85
N SER A 262 -49.18 -25.99 -18.49
CA SER A 262 -49.45 -24.69 -19.07
C SER A 262 -48.32 -23.70 -18.79
N ALA A 263 -48.34 -22.56 -19.45
CA ALA A 263 -47.59 -21.39 -19.00
C ALA A 263 -48.00 -21.03 -17.54
N LYS A 264 -47.04 -20.47 -16.80
CA LYS A 264 -47.29 -19.93 -15.46
C LYS A 264 -48.25 -18.75 -15.57
N ILE A 265 -49.27 -18.76 -14.72
CA ILE A 265 -50.18 -17.63 -14.51
C ILE A 265 -50.16 -17.20 -13.05
N THR A 266 -50.37 -15.93 -12.79
CA THR A 266 -50.62 -15.41 -11.44
C THR A 266 -51.88 -14.59 -11.56
N LEU A 267 -52.92 -14.98 -10.83
CA LEU A 267 -54.17 -14.23 -10.84
C LEU A 267 -53.94 -12.85 -10.24
N THR A 268 -54.31 -11.81 -10.98
CA THR A 268 -54.18 -10.43 -10.53
C THR A 268 -55.57 -9.85 -10.37
N ASN A 269 -55.98 -9.60 -9.12
CA ASN A 269 -57.27 -8.99 -8.86
C ASN A 269 -57.24 -7.52 -9.31
N LEU A 270 -57.80 -7.19 -10.49
CA LEU A 270 -57.81 -5.81 -11.01
C LEU A 270 -58.70 -4.85 -10.18
N SER A 271 -59.49 -5.36 -9.23
CA SER A 271 -60.32 -4.58 -8.29
C SER A 271 -59.62 -4.28 -6.95
N SER A 272 -58.47 -4.91 -6.67
CA SER A 272 -57.70 -4.66 -5.44
C SER A 272 -56.93 -3.35 -5.56
N VAL A 273 -57.27 -2.38 -4.73
CA VAL A 273 -56.48 -1.15 -4.65
C VAL A 273 -55.18 -1.40 -3.88
N THR A 274 -54.16 -0.58 -4.12
CA THR A 274 -52.91 -0.66 -3.36
C THR A 274 -53.08 0.00 -2.00
N GLU A 275 -52.49 -0.58 -0.96
CA GLU A 275 -52.45 0.02 0.37
C GLU A 275 -51.66 1.33 0.38
N VAL A 276 -52.06 2.27 1.23
CA VAL A 276 -51.24 3.44 1.51
C VAL A 276 -50.07 3.05 2.41
N THR A 277 -48.96 3.77 2.30
CA THR A 277 -47.75 3.53 3.10
C THR A 277 -47.37 4.77 3.91
N ASN A 278 -46.41 4.64 4.83
CA ASN A 278 -45.92 5.75 5.66
C ASN A 278 -47.01 6.50 6.45
N VAL A 279 -47.97 5.77 7.03
CA VAL A 279 -48.99 6.38 7.89
C VAL A 279 -48.33 6.92 9.15
N LYS A 280 -48.37 8.24 9.32
CA LYS A 280 -47.82 8.96 10.47
C LYS A 280 -48.91 9.79 11.09
N MET A 281 -49.12 9.60 12.39
CA MET A 281 -49.96 10.46 13.21
C MET A 281 -49.06 11.47 13.92
N ASN A 282 -49.45 12.73 13.90
CA ASN A 282 -48.81 13.80 14.62
C ASN A 282 -49.85 14.57 15.42
N ASP A 283 -49.43 15.02 16.61
CA ASP A 283 -50.11 16.05 17.36
C ASP A 283 -49.69 17.43 16.79
N ILE A 284 -50.64 18.22 16.30
CA ILE A 284 -50.41 19.46 15.55
C ILE A 284 -51.04 20.70 16.20
N ASN A 285 -51.92 20.53 17.20
CA ASN A 285 -52.60 21.62 17.89
C ASN A 285 -52.86 21.23 19.36
N ASP A 286 -53.29 22.18 20.19
CA ASP A 286 -53.50 21.98 21.63
C ASP A 286 -54.95 22.29 22.08
N PHE A 287 -55.95 21.89 21.29
CA PHE A 287 -57.38 22.08 21.57
C PHE A 287 -57.97 21.07 22.59
N GLY A 288 -57.23 20.00 22.89
CA GLY A 288 -57.64 18.88 23.74
C GLY A 288 -58.67 17.94 23.11
N ASP A 289 -58.85 18.01 21.80
CA ASP A 289 -59.87 17.28 21.03
C ASP A 289 -59.32 16.76 19.69
N GLY A 290 -60.19 16.22 18.83
CA GLY A 290 -59.78 15.66 17.54
C GLY A 290 -58.94 16.61 16.66
N ARG A 291 -59.10 17.94 16.77
CA ARG A 291 -58.35 18.92 15.95
C ARG A 291 -56.84 18.91 16.19
N ASP A 292 -56.41 18.25 17.25
CA ASP A 292 -55.00 18.09 17.60
C ASP A 292 -54.33 17.06 16.71
N ILE A 293 -55.10 16.17 16.08
CA ILE A 293 -54.52 15.09 15.28
C ILE A 293 -54.46 15.46 13.79
N SER A 294 -53.26 15.32 13.24
CA SER A 294 -53.01 15.23 11.80
C SER A 294 -52.45 13.85 11.45
N VAL A 295 -53.00 13.24 10.41
CA VAL A 295 -52.46 11.99 9.86
C VAL A 295 -52.01 12.23 8.43
N SER A 296 -50.74 11.96 8.18
CA SER A 296 -50.14 11.97 6.85
C SER A 296 -49.87 10.55 6.38
N PHE A 297 -50.02 10.29 5.08
CA PHE A 297 -49.72 9.00 4.47
C PHE A 297 -49.31 9.17 3.01
N THR A 298 -48.56 8.21 2.48
CA THR A 298 -48.15 8.17 1.08
C THR A 298 -49.17 7.36 0.27
N ARG A 299 -49.81 8.01 -0.70
CA ARG A 299 -50.73 7.32 -1.62
C ARG A 299 -49.98 6.44 -2.64
N PRO A 300 -50.62 5.37 -3.15
CA PRO A 300 -50.04 4.56 -4.22
C PRO A 300 -49.71 5.36 -5.48
N GLN A 301 -48.69 4.90 -6.22
CA GLN A 301 -48.31 5.47 -7.53
C GLN A 301 -49.45 5.37 -8.56
N ASN A 302 -50.24 4.30 -8.50
CA ASN A 302 -51.46 4.14 -9.29
C ASN A 302 -52.67 4.09 -8.34
N ASP A 303 -53.43 5.19 -8.29
CA ASP A 303 -54.63 5.31 -7.47
C ASP A 303 -55.92 5.37 -8.31
N ASN A 304 -55.88 5.02 -9.60
CA ASN A 304 -57.02 5.11 -10.52
C ASN A 304 -58.26 4.35 -10.02
N ASN A 305 -58.04 3.20 -9.37
CA ASN A 305 -59.10 2.35 -8.85
C ASN A 305 -59.48 2.67 -7.40
N ILE A 306 -58.86 3.69 -6.79
CA ILE A 306 -59.25 4.17 -5.46
C ILE A 306 -60.46 5.13 -5.64
N SER A 307 -61.36 5.23 -4.69
CA SER A 307 -62.42 6.25 -4.68
C SER A 307 -62.03 7.40 -3.76
N ASN A 308 -61.68 7.07 -2.52
CA ASN A 308 -61.15 7.97 -1.51
C ASN A 308 -60.30 7.19 -0.51
N TYR A 309 -59.76 7.88 0.49
CA TYR A 309 -59.13 7.25 1.65
C TYR A 309 -60.03 7.44 2.88
N ARG A 310 -60.01 6.47 3.79
CA ARG A 310 -60.69 6.57 5.09
C ARG A 310 -59.67 6.43 6.20
N MET A 311 -59.64 7.42 7.09
CA MET A 311 -58.76 7.48 8.25
C MET A 311 -59.50 7.05 9.51
N TYR A 312 -58.96 6.06 10.20
CA TYR A 312 -59.49 5.49 11.43
C TYR A 312 -58.55 5.80 12.59
N ILE A 313 -59.10 6.31 13.69
CA ILE A 313 -58.38 6.56 14.94
C ILE A 313 -58.77 5.48 15.92
N VAL A 314 -57.80 4.66 16.33
CA VAL A 314 -58.02 3.49 17.20
C VAL A 314 -57.26 3.72 18.49
N LYS A 315 -57.84 3.45 19.66
CA LYS A 315 -57.06 3.46 20.91
C LYS A 315 -55.91 2.48 20.76
N SER A 316 -54.67 2.86 21.10
CA SER A 316 -53.50 2.03 20.79
C SER A 316 -53.53 0.64 21.43
N ARG A 317 -54.22 0.49 22.57
CA ARG A 317 -54.47 -0.81 23.22
C ARG A 317 -55.31 -1.78 22.38
N ASP A 318 -56.13 -1.28 21.47
CA ASP A 318 -57.05 -2.04 20.63
C ASP A 318 -56.52 -2.21 19.19
N ALA A 319 -55.37 -1.58 18.87
CA ALA A 319 -54.82 -1.51 17.52
C ALA A 319 -54.44 -2.88 16.94
N SER A 320 -53.99 -3.83 17.75
CA SER A 320 -53.63 -5.18 17.30
C SER A 320 -54.83 -6.00 16.79
N ASN A 321 -56.04 -5.63 17.19
CA ASN A 321 -57.29 -6.30 16.83
C ASN A 321 -58.05 -5.57 15.71
N PHE A 322 -57.53 -4.43 15.25
CA PHE A 322 -58.16 -3.66 14.19
C PHE A 322 -57.82 -4.26 12.82
N SER A 323 -58.84 -4.70 12.09
CA SER A 323 -58.70 -5.43 10.82
C SER A 323 -59.43 -4.73 9.68
N LEU A 324 -59.10 -5.10 8.43
CA LEU A 324 -59.82 -4.64 7.24
C LEU A 324 -61.32 -4.95 7.32
N THR A 325 -61.70 -6.12 7.85
CA THR A 325 -63.10 -6.50 8.06
C THR A 325 -63.80 -5.54 9.02
N THR A 326 -63.14 -5.18 10.12
CA THR A 326 -63.65 -4.19 11.08
C THR A 326 -63.80 -2.82 10.41
N ALA A 327 -62.76 -2.36 9.70
CA ALA A 327 -62.75 -1.06 9.02
C ALA A 327 -63.86 -0.93 7.95
N ASN A 328 -64.12 -2.01 7.20
CA ASN A 328 -65.17 -2.06 6.17
C ASN A 328 -66.59 -1.92 6.75
N ASN A 329 -66.81 -2.42 7.97
CA ASN A 329 -68.15 -2.45 8.60
C ASN A 329 -68.45 -1.21 9.47
N LEU A 330 -67.48 -0.30 9.66
CA LEU A 330 -67.68 0.92 10.46
C LEU A 330 -68.49 1.98 9.70
N SER A 331 -69.39 2.67 10.41
CA SER A 331 -70.14 3.84 9.92
C SER A 331 -69.21 5.05 9.69
N SER A 332 -69.62 5.97 8.80
CA SER A 332 -68.89 7.21 8.49
C SER A 332 -68.70 8.17 9.66
N SER A 333 -69.45 8.01 10.74
CA SER A 333 -69.26 8.76 11.98
C SER A 333 -67.98 8.39 12.75
N TYR A 334 -67.35 7.25 12.41
CA TYR A 334 -66.19 6.68 13.13
C TYR A 334 -64.89 6.73 12.33
N TYR A 335 -64.90 7.42 11.19
CA TYR A 335 -63.71 7.64 10.38
C TYR A 335 -63.79 9.00 9.68
N THR A 336 -62.66 9.50 9.21
CA THR A 336 -62.59 10.72 8.41
C THR A 336 -62.25 10.38 6.96
N THR A 337 -63.02 10.91 6.02
CA THR A 337 -62.75 10.73 4.59
C THR A 337 -61.71 11.74 4.11
N VAL A 338 -60.67 11.27 3.43
CA VAL A 338 -59.66 12.09 2.77
C VAL A 338 -59.77 11.89 1.26
N ASN A 339 -60.06 12.98 0.54
CA ASN A 339 -60.22 12.99 -0.92
C ASN A 339 -58.86 13.07 -1.64
N LYS A 340 -58.81 12.66 -2.91
CA LYS A 340 -57.58 12.52 -3.70
C LYS A 340 -56.96 13.82 -4.25
N SER A 341 -57.30 15.01 -3.78
CA SER A 341 -57.00 16.25 -4.51
C SER A 341 -55.50 16.63 -4.55
N GLY A 342 -54.95 16.83 -5.76
CA GLY A 342 -53.68 17.56 -5.99
C GLY A 342 -52.79 16.98 -7.11
N ASN A 343 -52.33 17.84 -8.02
CA ASN A 343 -51.61 17.48 -9.25
C ASN A 343 -50.14 17.04 -9.09
N ASN A 344 -49.52 16.97 -7.90
CA ASN A 344 -48.10 16.54 -7.79
C ASN A 344 -47.62 16.16 -6.36
N GLY A 345 -48.49 15.69 -5.47
CA GLY A 345 -48.10 15.20 -4.15
C GLY A 345 -48.30 13.69 -4.01
N SER A 346 -47.27 12.94 -3.64
CA SER A 346 -47.39 11.52 -3.23
C SER A 346 -47.88 11.39 -1.79
N ILE A 347 -47.85 12.46 -0.99
CA ILE A 347 -48.27 12.48 0.42
C ILE A 347 -49.60 13.22 0.54
N LEU A 348 -50.58 12.59 1.20
CA LEU A 348 -51.85 13.18 1.58
C LEU A 348 -51.89 13.38 3.09
N THR A 349 -52.63 14.40 3.54
CA THR A 349 -52.80 14.72 4.96
C THR A 349 -54.28 14.90 5.27
N GLY A 350 -54.76 14.25 6.33
CA GLY A 350 -56.08 14.43 6.89
C GLY A 350 -56.00 15.07 8.28
N THR A 351 -56.88 16.04 8.54
CA THR A 351 -57.08 16.64 9.86
C THR A 351 -58.47 16.27 10.38
N LEU A 352 -58.62 16.12 11.69
CA LEU A 352 -59.89 15.77 12.31
C LEU A 352 -60.64 17.02 12.81
N SER A 353 -61.96 16.91 12.98
CA SER A 353 -62.78 17.97 13.57
C SER A 353 -62.83 17.85 15.09
N SER A 354 -63.39 18.87 15.76
CA SER A 354 -63.60 18.84 17.23
C SER A 354 -64.56 17.74 17.68
N THR A 355 -65.38 17.22 16.77
CA THR A 355 -66.37 16.17 17.05
C THR A 355 -65.91 14.78 16.59
N ALA A 356 -64.65 14.64 16.18
CA ALA A 356 -64.14 13.37 15.69
C ALA A 356 -64.12 12.30 16.79
N ARG A 357 -64.45 11.07 16.39
CA ARG A 357 -64.55 9.91 17.27
C ARG A 357 -63.54 8.84 16.90
N ASP A 358 -63.12 8.07 17.89
CA ASP A 358 -62.37 6.85 17.66
C ASP A 358 -63.27 5.71 17.16
N THR A 359 -62.69 4.58 16.77
CA THR A 359 -63.42 3.43 16.23
C THR A 359 -64.32 2.71 17.24
N ALA A 360 -64.23 3.03 18.54
CA ALA A 360 -65.16 2.56 19.57
C ALA A 360 -66.32 3.55 19.79
N GLY A 361 -66.28 4.72 19.15
CA GLY A 361 -67.30 5.75 19.20
C GLY A 361 -67.10 6.82 20.27
N ASP A 362 -66.01 6.79 21.02
CA ASP A 362 -65.68 7.83 22.00
C ASP A 362 -65.11 9.06 21.29
N LEU A 363 -65.34 10.25 21.84
CA LEU A 363 -64.63 11.46 21.41
C LEU A 363 -63.13 11.30 21.66
N ILE A 364 -62.33 11.77 20.71
CA ILE A 364 -60.87 11.84 20.84
C ILE A 364 -60.54 12.89 21.92
N LYS A 365 -59.66 12.53 22.87
CA LYS A 365 -59.35 13.36 24.04
C LYS A 365 -57.92 13.17 24.55
N ASN A 366 -57.48 14.12 25.37
CA ASN A 366 -56.18 14.09 26.06
C ASN A 366 -55.95 12.84 26.91
N ASN A 367 -54.67 12.49 27.09
CA ASN A 367 -54.15 11.40 27.91
C ASN A 367 -54.63 9.99 27.48
N VAL A 368 -55.13 9.84 26.26
CA VAL A 368 -55.44 8.54 25.66
C VAL A 368 -54.48 8.30 24.48
N PRO A 369 -53.73 7.19 24.47
CA PRO A 369 -52.88 6.84 23.34
C PRO A 369 -53.73 6.33 22.16
N TYR A 370 -53.50 6.88 20.98
CA TYR A 370 -54.18 6.52 19.73
C TYR A 370 -53.20 6.10 18.64
N THR A 371 -53.67 5.26 17.73
CA THR A 371 -52.98 4.76 16.54
C THR A 371 -53.87 4.98 15.32
N ALA A 372 -53.31 5.49 14.23
CA ALA A 372 -54.04 5.72 12.99
C ALA A 372 -53.89 4.54 12.04
N PHE A 373 -54.99 4.21 11.36
CA PHE A 373 -55.00 3.35 10.19
C PHE A 373 -55.66 4.09 9.03
N VAL A 374 -55.18 3.85 7.82
CA VAL A 374 -55.75 4.47 6.62
C VAL A 374 -56.11 3.37 5.61
N MET A 375 -57.35 3.40 5.14
CA MET A 375 -57.86 2.46 4.15
C MET A 375 -57.93 3.11 2.78
N SER A 376 -57.30 2.49 1.79
CA SER A 376 -57.57 2.73 0.37
C SER A 376 -58.93 2.11 0.06
N VAL A 377 -59.90 2.93 -0.33
CA VAL A 377 -61.24 2.47 -0.71
C VAL A 377 -61.28 2.22 -2.20
N SER A 378 -61.65 1.02 -2.63
CA SER A 378 -61.85 0.68 -4.04
C SER A 378 -63.09 1.38 -4.61
N ASN A 379 -63.04 1.73 -5.89
CA ASN A 379 -64.18 2.28 -6.64
C ASN A 379 -65.15 1.21 -7.16
N THR A 380 -64.81 -0.09 -7.05
CA THR A 380 -65.65 -1.20 -7.54
C THR A 380 -66.40 -1.94 -6.43
N ASN A 381 -65.70 -2.49 -5.42
CA ASN A 381 -66.31 -3.23 -4.31
C ASN A 381 -65.45 -3.20 -3.03
N SER A 382 -66.05 -3.51 -1.88
CA SER A 382 -65.38 -3.45 -0.57
C SER A 382 -64.33 -4.56 -0.34
N LEU A 383 -64.35 -5.66 -1.10
CA LEU A 383 -63.32 -6.71 -1.04
C LEU A 383 -62.00 -6.24 -1.67
N GLY A 384 -62.07 -5.23 -2.55
CA GLY A 384 -60.92 -4.58 -3.14
C GLY A 384 -60.18 -3.62 -2.22
N ASN A 385 -60.78 -3.18 -1.11
CA ASN A 385 -60.17 -2.25 -0.16
C ASN A 385 -58.87 -2.81 0.44
N LYS A 386 -57.95 -1.92 0.84
CA LYS A 386 -56.74 -2.29 1.58
C LYS A 386 -56.52 -1.35 2.75
N LEU A 387 -56.27 -1.93 3.93
CA LEU A 387 -56.00 -1.21 5.16
C LEU A 387 -54.49 -1.17 5.37
N SER A 388 -53.94 0.01 5.68
CA SER A 388 -52.53 0.18 5.99
C SER A 388 -52.13 -0.55 7.28
N SER A 389 -50.82 -0.65 7.51
CA SER A 389 -50.29 -0.81 8.86
C SER A 389 -50.65 0.40 9.75
N GLY A 390 -50.74 0.16 11.05
CA GLY A 390 -50.99 1.21 12.03
C GLY A 390 -49.80 2.15 12.18
N SER A 391 -50.05 3.44 12.41
CA SER A 391 -49.01 4.40 12.78
C SER A 391 -48.37 4.06 14.13
N SER A 392 -47.27 4.75 14.47
CA SER A 392 -46.85 4.85 15.87
C SER A 392 -47.97 5.43 16.74
N SER A 393 -47.99 5.04 18.01
CA SER A 393 -48.95 5.57 19.00
C SER A 393 -48.64 7.03 19.33
N VAL A 394 -49.68 7.86 19.42
CA VAL A 394 -49.62 9.26 19.86
C VAL A 394 -50.58 9.45 21.04
N THR A 395 -50.10 10.04 22.12
CA THR A 395 -50.94 10.44 23.25
C THR A 395 -51.10 11.96 23.20
N LEU A 396 -52.34 12.42 23.08
CA LEU A 396 -52.65 13.85 23.13
C LEU A 396 -52.34 14.39 24.52
N SER A 397 -51.46 15.38 24.63
CA SER A 397 -51.12 16.03 25.90
C SER A 397 -51.82 17.38 26.00
N GLN A 398 -52.37 17.71 27.17
CA GLN A 398 -52.81 19.08 27.43
C GLN A 398 -51.56 19.95 27.61
N ASN A 399 -51.12 20.66 26.56
CA ASN A 399 -49.95 21.52 26.69
C ASN A 399 -50.35 22.83 27.38
N THR A 400 -49.72 23.05 28.53
CA THR A 400 -49.39 24.40 29.02
C THR A 400 -48.90 25.27 27.85
N MET A 401 -49.35 26.52 27.79
CA MET A 401 -48.94 27.54 26.82
C MET A 401 -47.54 27.29 26.26
N SER A 402 -47.42 27.05 24.96
CA SER A 402 -46.12 26.77 24.35
C SER A 402 -45.13 27.89 24.68
N THR A 403 -43.89 27.51 25.02
CA THR A 403 -42.86 28.50 25.33
C THR A 403 -42.49 29.27 24.06
N PRO A 404 -42.37 30.61 24.10
CA PRO A 404 -41.81 31.37 22.99
C PRO A 404 -40.42 30.83 22.63
N ILE A 405 -40.10 30.75 21.34
CA ILE A 405 -38.79 30.27 20.87
C ILE A 405 -38.05 31.44 20.25
N ILE A 406 -36.94 31.85 20.87
CA ILE A 406 -36.05 32.87 20.31
C ILE A 406 -35.39 32.29 19.05
N THR A 407 -35.67 32.89 17.90
CA THR A 407 -35.12 32.47 16.62
C THR A 407 -33.82 33.20 16.29
N GLN A 408 -33.69 34.45 16.71
CA GLN A 408 -32.49 35.24 16.48
C GLN A 408 -32.30 36.31 17.55
N VAL A 409 -31.06 36.50 17.97
CA VAL A 409 -30.60 37.75 18.57
C VAL A 409 -29.52 38.30 17.66
N SER A 410 -29.62 39.56 17.28
CA SER A 410 -28.69 40.20 16.36
C SER A 410 -28.38 41.61 16.80
N ASP A 411 -27.12 41.99 16.67
CA ASP A 411 -26.65 43.36 16.78
C ASP A 411 -26.88 44.06 15.44
N ILE A 412 -27.63 45.16 15.41
CA ILE A 412 -28.15 45.76 14.16
C ILE A 412 -27.92 47.26 14.02
N ASN A 413 -27.46 47.95 15.06
CA ASN A 413 -27.19 49.39 15.06
C ASN A 413 -25.87 49.67 15.81
N ASP A 414 -25.51 50.94 15.99
CA ASP A 414 -24.25 51.34 16.63
C ASP A 414 -24.45 52.56 17.55
N PHE A 415 -25.51 52.53 18.35
CA PHE A 415 -25.87 53.57 19.31
C PHE A 415 -25.17 53.39 20.66
N GLY A 416 -24.51 52.25 20.89
CA GLY A 416 -23.90 51.85 22.15
C GLY A 416 -24.91 51.52 23.24
N ASP A 417 -26.18 51.27 22.88
CA ASP A 417 -27.29 51.10 23.81
C ASP A 417 -28.28 50.02 23.36
N GLY A 418 -29.43 49.90 24.04
CA GLY A 418 -30.43 48.88 23.74
C GLY A 418 -30.93 48.87 22.28
N ARG A 419 -30.82 49.98 21.53
CA ARG A 419 -31.21 50.02 20.12
C ARG A 419 -30.34 49.15 19.22
N ASP A 420 -29.20 48.70 19.71
CA ASP A 420 -28.30 47.82 18.97
C ASP A 420 -28.81 46.38 19.00
N LEU A 421 -29.59 46.01 20.02
CA LEU A 421 -30.11 44.66 20.18
C LEU A 421 -31.47 44.47 19.50
N ARG A 422 -31.49 43.63 18.46
CA ARG A 422 -32.72 43.10 17.84
C ARG A 422 -32.96 41.65 18.27
N VAL A 423 -34.18 41.37 18.72
CA VAL A 423 -34.63 40.06 19.19
C VAL A 423 -35.79 39.59 18.31
N SER A 424 -35.64 38.42 17.71
CA SER A 424 -36.67 37.74 16.94
C SER A 424 -37.07 36.44 17.63
N PHE A 425 -38.38 36.18 17.69
CA PHE A 425 -38.91 34.95 18.27
C PHE A 425 -40.19 34.50 17.58
N ASN A 426 -40.43 33.20 17.59
CA ASN A 426 -41.69 32.62 17.14
C ASN A 426 -42.79 32.95 18.14
N LYS A 427 -43.95 33.36 17.62
CA LYS A 427 -45.15 33.46 18.46
C LYS A 427 -45.49 32.09 19.05
N VAL A 428 -46.19 32.07 20.18
CA VAL A 428 -46.76 30.84 20.71
C VAL A 428 -47.86 30.30 19.78
N SER A 429 -48.05 28.98 19.82
CA SER A 429 -49.04 28.27 18.98
C SER A 429 -50.44 28.86 19.16
N ASP A 430 -50.86 29.03 20.42
CA ASP A 430 -52.12 29.65 20.82
C ASP A 430 -51.91 30.96 21.61
N GLU A 431 -52.35 32.09 21.06
CA GLU A 431 -52.29 33.41 21.71
C GLU A 431 -53.64 33.85 22.34
N SER A 432 -54.62 32.96 22.41
CA SER A 432 -55.99 33.25 22.90
C SER A 432 -56.00 33.76 24.34
N THR A 433 -55.15 33.19 25.20
CA THR A 433 -55.01 33.55 26.62
C THR A 433 -53.81 34.48 26.89
N LEU A 434 -53.03 34.80 25.85
CA LEU A 434 -51.85 35.64 25.94
C LEU A 434 -52.24 37.13 26.02
N SER A 435 -51.68 37.82 27.02
CA SER A 435 -51.81 39.26 27.21
C SER A 435 -50.72 40.03 26.44
N ALA A 436 -49.46 39.65 26.60
CA ALA A 436 -48.30 40.25 25.95
C ALA A 436 -47.07 39.32 26.03
N TYR A 437 -46.00 39.71 25.36
CA TYR A 437 -44.67 39.16 25.57
C TYR A 437 -43.79 40.10 26.41
N ARG A 438 -42.81 39.54 27.11
CA ARG A 438 -41.75 40.31 27.80
C ARG A 438 -40.38 39.79 27.40
N ILE A 439 -39.50 40.70 26.99
CA ILE A 439 -38.11 40.41 26.62
C ILE A 439 -37.21 40.82 27.79
N PHE A 440 -36.45 39.88 28.32
CA PHE A 440 -35.49 40.07 29.40
C PHE A 440 -34.08 39.93 28.85
N VAL A 441 -33.22 40.91 29.14
CA VAL A 441 -31.80 40.88 28.77
C VAL A 441 -31.00 40.61 30.02
N VAL A 442 -30.26 39.50 30.05
CA VAL A 442 -29.54 39.02 31.22
C VAL A 442 -28.05 38.96 30.88
N ARG A 443 -27.17 39.38 31.78
CA ARG A 443 -25.72 39.25 31.56
C ARG A 443 -25.34 37.77 31.42
N ALA A 444 -24.48 37.46 30.45
CA ALA A 444 -24.16 36.08 30.06
C ALA A 444 -23.48 35.27 31.18
N ASN A 445 -22.87 35.91 32.18
CA ASN A 445 -22.32 35.25 33.36
C ASN A 445 -23.36 34.93 34.46
N ASN A 446 -24.54 35.56 34.41
CA ASN A 446 -25.59 35.42 35.43
C ASN A 446 -26.84 34.69 34.91
N TYR A 447 -26.90 34.32 33.62
CA TYR A 447 -28.12 33.80 32.99
C TYR A 447 -28.64 32.49 33.59
N SER A 448 -27.77 31.64 34.15
CA SER A 448 -28.15 30.36 34.76
C SER A 448 -29.03 30.52 35.99
N ASN A 449 -28.99 31.69 36.64
CA ASN A 449 -29.80 32.02 37.81
C ASN A 449 -31.15 32.68 37.43
N PHE A 450 -31.39 32.92 36.13
CA PHE A 450 -32.61 33.56 35.67
C PHE A 450 -33.71 32.53 35.42
N THR A 451 -34.73 32.54 36.28
CA THR A 451 -35.83 31.56 36.28
C THR A 451 -37.17 32.24 36.00
N LEU A 452 -38.20 31.46 35.65
CA LEU A 452 -39.58 31.95 35.50
C LEU A 452 -40.07 32.71 36.76
N THR A 453 -39.74 32.21 37.95
CA THR A 453 -40.07 32.89 39.22
C THR A 453 -39.42 34.26 39.31
N LYS A 454 -38.14 34.38 38.95
CA LYS A 454 -37.44 35.67 38.92
C LYS A 454 -38.06 36.60 37.89
N ALA A 455 -38.31 36.12 36.67
CA ALA A 455 -38.93 36.88 35.59
C ALA A 455 -40.32 37.44 35.97
N ASN A 456 -41.14 36.64 36.66
CA ASN A 456 -42.45 37.06 37.15
C ASN A 456 -42.38 38.14 38.24
N SER A 457 -41.31 38.16 39.05
CA SER A 457 -41.12 39.13 40.15
C SER A 457 -40.56 40.49 39.72
N LEU A 458 -40.04 40.62 38.50
CA LEU A 458 -39.38 41.84 38.03
C LEU A 458 -40.39 42.93 37.66
N SER A 459 -40.06 44.17 38.02
CA SER A 459 -40.76 45.38 37.58
C SER A 459 -40.59 45.63 36.07
N SER A 460 -41.53 46.37 35.46
CA SER A 460 -41.52 46.74 34.04
C SER A 460 -40.31 47.54 33.59
N THR A 461 -39.56 48.14 34.50
CA THR A 461 -38.30 48.84 34.20
C THR A 461 -37.17 47.90 33.77
N TYR A 462 -37.25 46.60 34.08
CA TYR A 462 -36.19 45.60 33.85
C TYR A 462 -36.45 44.66 32.67
N TYR A 463 -37.47 44.94 31.86
CA TYR A 463 -37.80 44.18 30.65
C TYR A 463 -38.43 45.07 29.59
N THR A 464 -38.43 44.60 28.35
CA THR A 464 -39.18 45.24 27.25
C THR A 464 -40.48 44.49 27.02
N GLN A 465 -41.62 45.16 27.21
CA GLN A 465 -42.93 44.58 26.90
C GLN A 465 -43.24 44.72 25.41
N VAL A 466 -43.76 43.65 24.80
CA VAL A 466 -44.11 43.61 23.37
C VAL A 466 -45.52 43.06 23.20
N ASN A 467 -46.34 43.76 22.41
CA ASN A 467 -47.72 43.35 22.17
C ASN A 467 -47.78 42.18 21.19
N LYS A 468 -48.81 41.32 21.32
CA LYS A 468 -49.07 40.27 20.34
C LYS A 468 -49.51 40.85 19.01
N THR A 469 -49.03 40.28 17.90
CA THR A 469 -49.32 40.74 16.53
C THR A 469 -50.04 39.69 15.69
N GLY A 470 -50.21 38.47 16.21
CA GLY A 470 -50.67 37.30 15.43
C GLY A 470 -49.58 36.69 14.53
N TYR A 471 -48.39 37.27 14.49
CA TYR A 471 -47.24 36.82 13.70
C TYR A 471 -46.01 36.66 14.58
N ASN A 472 -44.95 36.03 14.04
CA ASN A 472 -43.64 36.03 14.68
C ASN A 472 -43.16 37.48 14.87
N ILE A 473 -42.48 37.73 15.99
CA ILE A 473 -42.15 39.09 16.42
C ILE A 473 -40.66 39.31 16.25
N THR A 474 -40.32 40.50 15.74
CA THR A 474 -38.96 41.02 15.70
C THR A 474 -38.97 42.40 16.34
N GLN A 475 -38.25 42.56 17.45
CA GLN A 475 -38.23 43.77 18.26
C GLN A 475 -36.81 44.31 18.39
N VAL A 476 -36.63 45.58 18.05
CA VAL A 476 -35.44 46.36 18.41
C VAL A 476 -35.70 47.02 19.76
N LEU A 477 -34.79 46.92 20.73
CA LEU A 477 -35.04 47.52 22.04
C LEU A 477 -34.87 49.05 21.99
N SER A 478 -35.34 49.73 23.03
CA SER A 478 -35.25 51.19 23.13
C SER A 478 -33.89 51.65 23.65
N SER A 479 -33.57 52.94 23.48
CA SER A 479 -32.32 53.53 23.99
C SER A 479 -32.18 53.44 25.51
N GLY A 480 -33.31 53.40 26.24
CA GLY A 480 -33.35 53.28 27.69
C GLY A 480 -33.43 51.84 28.21
N ALA A 481 -33.33 50.83 27.34
CA ALA A 481 -33.47 49.43 27.76
C ALA A 481 -32.34 49.02 28.72
N ARG A 482 -32.71 48.28 29.77
CA ARG A 482 -31.83 47.83 30.84
C ARG A 482 -31.78 46.31 30.89
N ASP A 483 -30.68 45.77 31.41
CA ASP A 483 -30.59 44.38 31.79
C ASP A 483 -31.41 44.10 33.07
N THR A 484 -31.56 42.82 33.41
CA THR A 484 -32.35 42.38 34.57
C THR A 484 -31.75 42.76 35.93
N ASP A 485 -30.50 43.23 35.95
CA ASP A 485 -29.81 43.74 37.14
C ASP A 485 -29.95 45.28 37.24
N GLY A 486 -30.58 45.92 36.25
CA GLY A 486 -30.88 47.35 36.22
C GLY A 486 -29.84 48.23 35.54
N TYR A 487 -28.79 47.66 34.98
CA TYR A 487 -27.78 48.43 34.25
C TYR A 487 -28.24 48.69 32.81
N PRO A 488 -27.89 49.83 32.20
CA PRO A 488 -28.11 50.05 30.78
C PRO A 488 -27.45 48.93 29.95
N ILE A 489 -28.14 48.52 28.89
CA ILE A 489 -27.55 47.65 27.87
C ILE A 489 -26.47 48.47 27.14
N GLN A 490 -25.27 47.90 26.94
CA GLN A 490 -24.12 48.63 26.39
C GLN A 490 -23.15 47.70 25.63
N ASN A 491 -22.29 48.30 24.81
CA ASN A 491 -21.24 47.59 24.07
C ASN A 491 -20.22 46.90 24.98
N GLY A 492 -19.64 45.80 24.49
CA GLY A 492 -18.59 45.04 25.18
C GLY A 492 -19.08 44.17 26.34
N VAL A 493 -20.38 44.18 26.64
CA VAL A 493 -20.99 43.26 27.62
C VAL A 493 -21.69 42.13 26.87
N SER A 494 -21.41 40.90 27.27
CA SER A 494 -22.11 39.73 26.75
C SER A 494 -23.43 39.52 27.49
N TYR A 495 -24.50 39.33 26.73
CA TYR A 495 -25.85 39.10 27.20
C TYR A 495 -26.42 37.79 26.65
N ARG A 496 -27.49 37.33 27.29
CA ARG A 496 -28.44 36.36 26.78
C ARG A 496 -29.85 36.90 26.97
N VAL A 497 -30.73 36.57 26.05
CA VAL A 497 -32.10 37.05 26.05
C VAL A 497 -33.04 35.92 26.43
N PHE A 498 -34.09 36.26 27.18
CA PHE A 498 -35.24 35.40 27.44
C PHE A 498 -36.52 36.10 26.98
N VAL A 499 -37.47 35.33 26.46
CA VAL A 499 -38.79 35.83 26.09
C VAL A 499 -39.84 35.09 26.90
N MET A 500 -40.71 35.82 27.58
CA MET A 500 -41.80 35.26 28.36
C MET A 500 -43.14 35.53 27.69
N ALA A 501 -43.96 34.48 27.56
CA ALA A 501 -45.37 34.59 27.25
C ALA A 501 -46.13 34.93 28.54
N VAL A 502 -46.82 36.06 28.57
CA VAL A 502 -47.56 36.53 29.73
C VAL A 502 -49.05 36.29 29.50
N THR A 503 -49.68 35.49 30.36
CA THR A 503 -51.12 35.23 30.31
C THR A 503 -51.87 36.08 31.34
N ASN A 504 -53.21 36.04 31.30
CA ASN A 504 -54.05 36.70 32.30
C ASN A 504 -53.87 36.14 33.73
N ASN A 505 -53.27 34.96 33.88
CA ASN A 505 -52.90 34.38 35.17
C ASN A 505 -51.39 34.13 35.19
N SER A 506 -50.65 34.85 36.03
CA SER A 506 -49.18 34.75 36.10
C SER A 506 -48.65 33.34 36.40
N ALA A 507 -49.47 32.45 36.99
CA ALA A 507 -49.12 31.05 37.22
C ALA A 507 -48.93 30.24 35.91
N ASN A 508 -49.51 30.72 34.80
CA ASN A 508 -49.47 30.05 33.50
C ASN A 508 -48.48 30.71 32.52
N ASN A 509 -47.67 31.67 32.99
CA ASN A 509 -46.64 32.28 32.17
C ASN A 509 -45.57 31.25 31.80
N THR A 510 -45.03 31.32 30.59
CA THR A 510 -43.96 30.43 30.14
C THR A 510 -42.77 31.24 29.67
N LEU A 511 -41.57 30.84 30.11
CA LEU A 511 -40.30 31.51 29.81
C LEU A 511 -39.54 30.67 28.79
N SER A 512 -39.02 31.30 27.74
CA SER A 512 -38.18 30.64 26.75
C SER A 512 -36.90 30.08 27.40
N SER A 513 -36.22 29.19 26.68
CA SER A 513 -34.79 28.98 26.93
C SER A 513 -34.00 30.27 26.66
N ALA A 514 -32.82 30.38 27.25
CA ALA A 514 -31.91 31.49 26.97
C ALA A 514 -31.47 31.46 25.50
N SER A 515 -31.39 32.63 24.86
CA SER A 515 -30.77 32.76 23.55
C SER A 515 -29.31 32.31 23.56
N ASN A 516 -28.73 32.18 22.37
CA ASN A 516 -27.27 32.21 22.22
C ASN A 516 -26.72 33.50 22.84
N THR A 517 -25.50 33.45 23.35
CA THR A 517 -24.80 34.63 23.86
C THR A 517 -24.66 35.65 22.73
N ILE A 518 -24.97 36.91 23.01
CA ILE A 518 -24.74 38.05 22.13
C ILE A 518 -23.93 39.10 22.87
N THR A 519 -22.86 39.59 22.25
CA THR A 519 -22.11 40.74 22.73
C THR A 519 -22.39 41.86 21.75
N LEU A 520 -22.80 43.03 22.26
CA LEU A 520 -23.00 44.20 21.42
C LEU A 520 -21.63 44.80 21.11
N TYR A 521 -21.35 45.02 19.83
CA TYR A 521 -20.12 45.60 19.34
C TYR A 521 -20.43 46.90 18.63
N SER A 522 -19.44 47.80 18.58
CA SER A 522 -19.59 48.91 17.65
C SER A 522 -19.52 48.40 16.22
N SER A 523 -20.46 48.78 15.36
CA SER A 523 -20.41 48.52 13.90
C SER A 523 -19.26 49.23 13.18
N ASN A 524 -18.51 50.07 13.91
CA ASN A 524 -17.25 50.63 13.45
C ASN A 524 -16.17 49.54 13.38
N ALA A 525 -15.52 49.40 12.23
CA ALA A 525 -14.42 48.46 12.00
C ALA A 525 -13.25 48.64 12.99
N GLY A 526 -13.21 49.75 13.73
CA GLY A 526 -12.23 50.01 14.78
C GLY A 526 -10.90 50.46 14.20
N ALA A 527 -10.31 51.47 14.83
CA ALA A 527 -8.96 51.92 14.46
C ALA A 527 -7.93 50.87 14.88
N VAL A 528 -6.87 50.72 14.07
CA VAL A 528 -5.70 49.94 14.47
C VAL A 528 -5.03 50.57 15.69
N SER A 529 -4.34 49.77 16.49
CA SER A 529 -3.62 50.22 17.68
C SER A 529 -2.12 49.97 17.55
N ASN A 530 -1.31 50.56 18.43
CA ASN A 530 0.16 50.42 18.41
C ASN A 530 0.79 50.70 17.04
N LEU A 531 0.24 51.68 16.31
CA LEU A 531 0.79 52.11 15.03
C LEU A 531 2.11 52.85 15.25
N TYR A 532 3.18 52.36 14.64
CA TYR A 532 4.46 53.05 14.57
C TYR A 532 5.07 52.89 13.18
N ALA A 533 5.98 53.81 12.85
CA ALA A 533 6.73 53.78 11.61
C ALA A 533 8.22 54.06 11.89
N ASN A 534 9.09 53.34 11.20
CA ASN A 534 10.54 53.46 11.30
C ASN A 534 11.15 53.59 9.91
N ASP A 535 12.29 54.27 9.86
CA ASP A 535 13.15 54.34 8.69
C ASP A 535 14.15 53.16 8.73
N VAL A 536 13.98 52.18 7.85
CA VAL A 536 14.68 50.88 7.91
C VAL A 536 15.64 50.61 6.76
N SER A 537 15.63 51.46 5.73
CA SER A 537 16.46 51.31 4.52
C SER A 537 17.01 52.67 4.08
N ASP A 538 17.83 52.70 3.02
CA ASP A 538 18.42 53.93 2.49
C ASP A 538 18.33 53.99 0.96
N TYR A 539 17.14 53.69 0.44
CA TYR A 539 16.81 53.80 -0.97
C TYR A 539 16.37 55.22 -1.37
N GLY A 540 16.21 56.12 -0.40
CA GLY A 540 15.71 57.49 -0.56
C GLY A 540 14.24 57.56 -0.98
N ASN A 541 13.47 56.49 -0.81
CA ASN A 541 12.10 56.36 -1.32
C ASN A 541 11.18 55.53 -0.40
N GLY A 542 10.01 55.13 -0.88
CA GLY A 542 9.03 54.38 -0.09
C GLY A 542 9.57 53.14 0.62
N ARG A 543 10.60 52.47 0.07
CA ARG A 543 11.24 51.28 0.68
C ARG A 543 11.94 51.55 2.02
N ASP A 544 12.11 52.81 2.37
CA ASP A 544 12.72 53.22 3.64
C ASP A 544 11.69 53.20 4.76
N LEU A 545 10.40 53.33 4.45
CA LEU A 545 9.34 53.29 5.45
C LEU A 545 8.94 51.85 5.77
N PHE A 546 9.18 51.46 7.02
CA PHE A 546 8.55 50.32 7.67
C PHE A 546 7.40 50.80 8.55
N VAL A 547 6.24 50.15 8.43
CA VAL A 547 5.04 50.46 9.19
C VAL A 547 4.58 49.21 9.90
N SER A 548 4.28 49.31 11.19
CA SER A 548 3.75 48.21 11.99
C SER A 548 2.59 48.67 12.85
N PHE A 549 1.57 47.83 12.97
CA PHE A 549 0.39 48.09 13.79
C PHE A 549 -0.27 46.79 14.25
N ASN A 550 -0.94 46.86 15.40
CA ASN A 550 -1.84 45.81 15.84
C ASN A 550 -3.17 45.92 15.12
N LYS A 551 -3.71 44.76 14.74
CA LYS A 551 -5.02 44.67 14.11
C LYS A 551 -6.12 45.35 14.96
N ALA A 552 -7.22 45.74 14.32
CA ALA A 552 -8.39 46.17 15.07
C ALA A 552 -8.93 45.02 15.94
N VAL A 553 -9.65 45.37 17.02
CA VAL A 553 -10.16 44.40 18.01
C VAL A 553 -11.03 43.32 17.35
N ASP A 554 -11.85 43.71 16.37
CA ASP A 554 -12.66 42.79 15.57
C ASP A 554 -12.37 42.93 14.07
N GLU A 555 -11.88 41.85 13.45
CA GLU A 555 -11.66 41.77 12.00
C GLU A 555 -12.81 41.13 11.22
N SER A 556 -13.89 40.72 11.90
CA SER A 556 -15.03 40.03 11.29
C SER A 556 -15.72 40.88 10.21
N ILE A 557 -15.74 42.20 10.42
CA ILE A 557 -16.32 43.20 9.51
C ILE A 557 -15.27 43.96 8.69
N ILE A 558 -14.00 43.55 8.72
CA ILE A 558 -12.89 44.20 7.99
C ILE A 558 -12.66 43.53 6.63
N SER A 559 -12.54 44.35 5.59
CA SER A 559 -12.09 43.95 4.25
C SER A 559 -10.57 43.90 4.16
N HIS A 560 -9.92 45.03 4.44
CA HIS A 560 -8.47 45.24 4.38
C HIS A 560 -8.10 46.52 5.13
N TYR A 561 -6.80 46.78 5.27
CA TYR A 561 -6.26 48.04 5.77
C TYR A 561 -5.60 48.82 4.64
N ARG A 562 -5.49 50.15 4.79
CA ARG A 562 -4.75 51.02 3.88
C ARG A 562 -3.74 51.84 4.68
N ILE A 563 -2.46 51.72 4.33
CA ILE A 563 -1.39 52.56 4.86
C ILE A 563 -1.34 53.85 4.03
N LEU A 564 -1.48 54.97 4.72
CA LEU A 564 -1.58 56.32 4.16
C LEU A 564 -0.39 57.15 4.63
N VAL A 565 0.46 57.54 3.69
CA VAL A 565 1.66 58.35 3.97
C VAL A 565 1.32 59.82 3.77
N VAL A 566 1.31 60.59 4.85
CA VAL A 566 0.81 61.98 4.85
C VAL A 566 1.99 62.95 5.07
N PRO A 567 2.31 63.85 4.13
CA PRO A 567 3.40 64.80 4.29
C PRO A 567 3.02 65.91 5.28
N THR A 568 3.84 66.09 6.30
CA THR A 568 3.56 67.04 7.40
C THR A 568 3.53 68.50 6.97
N ALA A 569 4.20 68.84 5.86
CA ALA A 569 4.18 70.19 5.31
C ALA A 569 2.81 70.60 4.71
N TYR A 570 1.92 69.65 4.43
CA TYR A 570 0.65 69.91 3.75
C TYR A 570 -0.59 69.59 4.59
N TYR A 571 -0.47 68.66 5.53
CA TYR A 571 -1.56 68.32 6.45
C TYR A 571 -1.11 68.50 7.89
N ASN A 572 -1.67 69.52 8.56
CA ASN A 572 -1.54 69.68 10.01
C ASN A 572 -2.32 68.60 10.77
N SER A 573 -3.40 68.09 10.16
CA SER A 573 -4.19 66.94 10.60
C SER A 573 -4.87 66.30 9.39
N PHE A 574 -4.91 64.97 9.31
CA PHE A 574 -5.58 64.22 8.25
C PHE A 574 -6.81 63.49 8.81
N SER A 575 -7.97 63.66 8.16
CA SER A 575 -9.27 63.20 8.64
C SER A 575 -9.74 61.90 7.98
N LEU A 576 -10.71 61.22 8.60
CA LEU A 576 -11.34 60.02 8.06
C LEU A 576 -11.99 60.26 6.68
N THR A 577 -12.62 61.42 6.48
CA THR A 577 -13.24 61.79 5.20
C THR A 577 -12.20 61.90 4.10
N GLU A 578 -11.06 62.54 4.37
CA GLU A 578 -9.96 62.64 3.41
C GLU A 578 -9.35 61.26 3.12
N ALA A 579 -9.13 60.45 4.16
CA ALA A 579 -8.62 59.09 4.04
C ALA A 579 -9.49 58.20 3.15
N ASN A 580 -10.81 58.32 3.24
CA ASN A 580 -11.76 57.57 2.41
C ASN A 580 -11.68 57.96 0.92
N ASN A 581 -11.30 59.22 0.62
CA ASN A 581 -11.25 59.77 -0.73
C ASN A 581 -9.88 59.63 -1.41
N VAL A 582 -8.86 59.07 -0.72
CA VAL A 582 -7.54 58.86 -1.32
C VAL A 582 -7.63 57.83 -2.46
N SER A 583 -7.10 58.19 -3.62
CA SER A 583 -7.01 57.31 -4.79
C SER A 583 -6.26 56.02 -4.47
N SER A 584 -6.69 54.90 -5.07
CA SER A 584 -6.06 53.58 -4.87
C SER A 584 -4.60 53.48 -5.29
N SER A 585 -4.13 54.43 -6.11
CA SER A 585 -2.71 54.55 -6.48
C SER A 585 -1.84 55.26 -5.43
N ASN A 586 -2.45 55.87 -4.40
CA ASN A 586 -1.80 56.74 -3.41
C ASN A 586 -1.82 56.17 -1.99
N TYR A 587 -2.07 54.87 -1.83
CA TYR A 587 -1.96 54.16 -0.56
C TYR A 587 -1.43 52.74 -0.77
N THR A 588 -0.98 52.10 0.31
CA THR A 588 -0.58 50.67 0.27
C THR A 588 -1.65 49.81 0.96
N THR A 589 -2.21 48.84 0.24
CA THR A 589 -3.20 47.90 0.79
C THR A 589 -2.52 46.79 1.58
N VAL A 590 -3.05 46.50 2.77
CA VAL A 590 -2.66 45.34 3.59
C VAL A 590 -3.88 44.45 3.78
N TYR A 591 -3.83 43.24 3.24
CA TYR A 591 -4.93 42.27 3.35
C TYR A 591 -4.87 41.52 4.68
N LYS A 592 -6.06 41.17 5.20
CA LYS A 592 -6.20 40.39 6.42
C LYS A 592 -5.57 39.01 6.29
N SER A 593 -4.80 38.60 7.30
CA SER A 593 -4.21 37.27 7.40
C SER A 593 -4.45 36.62 8.77
N GLY A 594 -5.23 37.25 9.65
CA GLY A 594 -5.53 36.79 11.01
C GLY A 594 -4.40 36.98 12.03
N LYS A 595 -3.32 37.70 11.66
CA LYS A 595 -2.21 37.99 12.57
C LYS A 595 -2.61 39.07 13.58
N SER A 596 -2.05 39.00 14.80
CA SER A 596 -2.24 40.05 15.82
C SER A 596 -1.57 41.36 15.46
N THR A 597 -0.48 41.29 14.67
CA THR A 597 0.32 42.43 14.23
C THR A 597 0.61 42.32 12.73
N TYR A 598 0.50 43.44 12.03
CA TYR A 598 0.84 43.58 10.62
C TYR A 598 2.07 44.47 10.49
N GLU A 599 2.99 44.05 9.64
CA GLU A 599 4.27 44.69 9.40
C GLU A 599 4.47 44.83 7.90
N GLN A 600 4.81 46.03 7.43
CA GLN A 600 4.93 46.33 6.01
C GLN A 600 6.07 47.33 5.76
N THR A 601 7.09 46.89 5.03
CA THR A 601 8.00 47.80 4.33
C THR A 601 7.32 48.23 3.04
N LEU A 602 7.22 49.53 2.77
CA LEU A 602 6.53 50.02 1.59
C LEU A 602 7.35 49.76 0.31
N SER A 603 6.71 49.91 -0.84
CA SER A 603 7.35 49.67 -2.14
C SER A 603 8.04 50.92 -2.67
N GLU A 604 8.90 50.78 -3.69
CA GLU A 604 9.54 51.91 -4.36
C GLU A 604 8.54 52.86 -5.03
N ASN A 605 7.41 52.29 -5.47
CA ASN A 605 6.37 53.00 -6.21
C ASN A 605 5.32 53.61 -5.28
N THR A 606 5.45 53.42 -3.97
CA THR A 606 4.53 54.01 -3.01
C THR A 606 4.56 55.53 -3.12
N ARG A 607 3.37 56.13 -3.10
CA ARG A 607 3.14 57.58 -3.16
C ARG A 607 2.58 58.07 -1.84
N ASP A 608 2.77 59.36 -1.57
CA ASP A 608 2.02 60.04 -0.52
C ASP A 608 0.54 60.17 -0.90
N VAL A 609 -0.32 60.56 0.06
CA VAL A 609 -1.77 60.71 -0.17
C VAL A 609 -2.13 61.74 -1.27
N ARG A 610 -1.16 62.56 -1.72
CA ARG A 610 -1.31 63.54 -2.81
C ARG A 610 -0.74 63.05 -4.14
N GLY A 611 -0.22 61.83 -4.20
CA GLY A 611 0.33 61.21 -5.41
C GLY A 611 1.80 61.52 -5.70
N ASN A 612 2.51 62.20 -4.79
CA ASN A 612 3.94 62.45 -4.97
C ASN A 612 4.77 61.24 -4.54
N THR A 613 5.94 61.07 -5.13
CA THR A 613 6.92 60.08 -4.65
C THR A 613 7.33 60.41 -3.21
N ILE A 614 7.48 59.36 -2.41
CA ILE A 614 8.09 59.48 -1.09
C ILE A 614 9.59 59.75 -1.29
N LYS A 615 10.14 60.72 -0.57
CA LYS A 615 11.52 61.20 -0.76
C LYS A 615 12.25 61.38 0.57
N GLU A 616 13.55 61.14 0.52
CA GLU A 616 14.52 61.50 1.56
C GLU A 616 14.41 62.99 1.97
N GLY A 617 14.62 63.30 3.24
CA GLY A 617 14.57 64.65 3.81
C GLY A 617 13.16 65.23 3.98
N THR A 618 12.11 64.53 3.56
CA THR A 618 10.72 64.95 3.78
C THR A 618 10.13 64.29 5.01
N SER A 619 9.47 65.08 5.86
CA SER A 619 8.81 64.59 7.08
C SER A 619 7.36 64.17 6.81
N TYR A 620 7.02 62.95 7.21
CA TYR A 620 5.70 62.34 7.05
C TYR A 620 5.10 61.95 8.41
N ARG A 621 3.78 61.75 8.43
CA ARG A 621 3.05 61.00 9.45
C ARG A 621 2.29 59.88 8.76
N ILE A 622 2.27 58.72 9.39
CA ILE A 622 1.59 57.55 8.83
C ILE A 622 0.25 57.39 9.52
N TYR A 623 -0.78 57.14 8.72
CA TYR A 623 -2.11 56.76 9.18
C TYR A 623 -2.44 55.39 8.59
N VAL A 624 -3.28 54.65 9.29
CA VAL A 624 -3.87 53.41 8.77
C VAL A 624 -5.39 53.54 8.80
N LEU A 625 -5.99 53.38 7.62
CA LEU A 625 -7.44 53.30 7.48
C LEU A 625 -7.86 51.84 7.50
N THR A 626 -8.67 51.47 8.49
CA THR A 626 -9.40 50.21 8.52
C THR A 626 -10.59 50.30 7.58
N VAL A 627 -10.67 49.40 6.60
CA VAL A 627 -11.75 49.40 5.60
C VAL A 627 -12.75 48.30 5.92
N ALA A 628 -14.00 48.67 6.14
CA ALA A 628 -15.09 47.74 6.41
C ALA A 628 -15.47 46.93 5.16
N ASN A 629 -16.03 45.73 5.34
CA ASN A 629 -16.46 44.81 4.28
C ASN A 629 -17.86 45.11 3.70
N GLY A 630 -18.36 46.33 3.91
CA GLY A 630 -19.70 46.77 3.50
C GLY A 630 -20.77 46.64 4.59
N ILE A 631 -20.44 46.05 5.75
CA ILE A 631 -21.36 45.86 6.89
C ILE A 631 -21.11 46.90 8.01
N GLY A 632 -20.15 47.82 7.82
CA GLY A 632 -19.79 48.84 8.82
C GLY A 632 -19.10 50.07 8.22
N SER A 633 -18.73 51.02 9.07
CA SER A 633 -17.98 52.23 8.66
C SER A 633 -16.47 52.04 8.79
N ASN A 634 -15.71 52.70 7.91
CA ASN A 634 -14.24 52.73 7.99
C ASN A 634 -13.77 53.51 9.23
N ALA A 635 -12.59 53.16 9.74
CA ALA A 635 -11.98 53.81 10.91
C ALA A 635 -10.57 54.27 10.59
N LEU A 636 -10.21 55.50 10.97
CA LEU A 636 -8.85 56.03 10.78
C LEU A 636 -8.09 55.97 12.12
N SER A 637 -6.85 55.49 12.08
CA SER A 637 -5.97 55.51 13.24
C SER A 637 -5.58 56.93 13.68
N ALA A 638 -5.09 57.06 14.91
CA ALA A 638 -4.23 58.19 15.24
C ALA A 638 -2.94 58.12 14.38
N PRO A 639 -2.31 59.26 14.04
CA PRO A 639 -1.06 59.25 13.31
C PRO A 639 0.09 58.70 14.16
N THR A 640 1.14 58.23 13.48
CA THR A 640 2.47 58.06 14.10
C THR A 640 3.04 59.41 14.56
N SER A 641 4.10 59.36 15.37
CA SER A 641 5.04 60.48 15.46
C SER A 641 5.57 60.84 14.07
N THR A 642 6.06 62.08 13.92
CA THR A 642 6.67 62.53 12.66
C THR A 642 7.90 61.67 12.36
N ILE A 643 7.93 61.10 11.16
CA ILE A 643 9.06 60.35 10.62
C ILE A 643 9.69 61.14 9.47
N THR A 644 11.01 61.28 9.49
CA THR A 644 11.77 61.87 8.38
C THR A 644 12.68 60.81 7.84
N LEU A 645 12.62 60.58 6.53
CA LEU A 645 13.53 59.65 5.86
C LEU A 645 14.93 60.26 5.82
N ASN A 646 15.89 59.61 6.46
CA ASN A 646 17.29 60.01 6.54
C ASN A 646 18.16 58.90 5.96
N LYS A 647 19.40 59.21 5.58
CA LYS A 647 20.33 58.14 5.17
C LYS A 647 20.60 57.15 6.29
N ASN A 648 20.15 55.91 6.10
CA ASN A 648 20.34 54.82 7.04
C ASN A 648 21.30 53.76 6.49
N PHE A 649 22.59 53.93 6.79
CA PHE A 649 23.63 52.99 6.35
C PHE A 649 23.63 51.64 7.08
N ASN A 650 22.55 51.21 7.73
CA ASN A 650 22.52 49.90 8.38
C ASN A 650 22.77 48.76 7.37
N VAL A 651 23.58 47.78 7.80
CA VAL A 651 23.91 46.58 7.01
C VAL A 651 23.56 45.30 7.78
N GLN A 652 23.40 44.19 7.07
CA GLN A 652 23.14 42.88 7.67
C GLN A 652 24.43 42.10 7.89
N ALA A 653 24.45 41.25 8.92
CA ALA A 653 25.56 40.31 9.14
C ALA A 653 25.55 39.20 8.06
N VAL A 654 26.73 38.65 7.76
CA VAL A 654 26.83 37.46 6.90
C VAL A 654 26.23 36.23 7.58
N SER A 655 25.85 35.23 6.79
CA SER A 655 25.29 33.96 7.27
C SER A 655 26.13 32.76 6.82
N ASN A 656 25.82 31.55 7.31
CA ASN A 656 26.50 30.29 6.95
C ASN A 656 28.03 30.34 7.13
N LEU A 657 28.51 31.03 8.16
CA LEU A 657 29.94 31.14 8.45
C LEU A 657 30.50 29.78 8.89
N ASN A 658 31.42 29.25 8.10
CA ASN A 658 32.17 28.04 8.38
C ASN A 658 33.68 28.29 8.24
N VAL A 659 34.47 27.48 8.93
CA VAL A 659 35.92 27.54 8.90
C VAL A 659 36.49 26.13 8.82
N ALA A 660 37.52 25.94 8.01
CA ALA A 660 38.21 24.66 7.82
C ALA A 660 39.73 24.85 7.81
N ASP A 661 40.45 23.83 8.26
CA ASP A 661 41.89 23.66 8.13
C ASP A 661 42.14 22.86 6.84
N ILE A 662 42.70 23.48 5.80
CA ILE A 662 42.72 22.92 4.43
C ILE A 662 44.12 22.61 3.88
N ASP A 663 45.19 23.00 4.58
CA ASP A 663 46.58 22.81 4.15
C ASP A 663 47.48 22.60 5.39
N ASP A 664 48.78 22.35 5.21
CA ASP A 664 49.69 21.94 6.30
C ASP A 664 50.88 22.89 6.56
N ASN A 665 50.70 24.20 6.30
CA ASN A 665 51.72 25.21 6.47
C ASN A 665 52.03 25.56 7.95
N GLY A 666 51.23 25.07 8.89
CA GLY A 666 51.40 25.23 10.34
C GLY A 666 51.10 26.63 10.85
N ASP A 667 50.36 27.43 10.08
CA ASP A 667 50.02 28.81 10.41
C ASP A 667 48.65 29.22 9.85
N GLY A 668 48.29 30.50 9.98
CA GLY A 668 46.98 31.01 9.54
C GLY A 668 46.66 30.84 8.04
N ARG A 669 47.65 30.49 7.19
CA ARG A 669 47.43 30.24 5.75
C ARG A 669 46.61 28.99 5.46
N ASP A 670 46.52 28.09 6.44
CA ASP A 670 45.77 26.85 6.32
C ASP A 670 44.28 27.04 6.62
N VAL A 671 43.90 28.22 7.11
CA VAL A 671 42.51 28.53 7.45
C VAL A 671 41.77 28.97 6.20
N GLN A 672 40.73 28.23 5.84
CA GLN A 672 39.74 28.64 4.84
C GLN A 672 38.43 29.01 5.51
N VAL A 673 37.94 30.21 5.22
CA VAL A 673 36.68 30.75 5.74
C VAL A 673 35.66 30.80 4.61
N THR A 674 34.48 30.26 4.85
CA THR A 674 33.36 30.29 3.90
C THR A 674 32.16 30.97 4.55
N PHE A 675 31.50 31.90 3.87
CA PHE A 675 30.27 32.53 4.35
C PHE A 675 29.38 33.01 3.20
N THR A 676 28.11 33.28 3.51
CA THR A 676 27.09 33.82 2.60
C THR A 676 26.88 35.31 2.87
N LYS A 677 27.20 36.15 1.88
CA LYS A 677 26.96 37.60 1.90
C LYS A 677 25.45 37.91 1.96
N PRO A 678 25.02 39.02 2.58
CA PRO A 678 23.65 39.50 2.47
C PRO A 678 23.21 39.65 1.02
N SER A 679 21.94 39.35 0.72
CA SER A 679 21.38 39.49 -0.63
C SER A 679 21.34 40.95 -1.12
N ASN A 680 21.41 41.91 -0.20
CA ASN A 680 21.49 43.35 -0.48
C ASN A 680 22.77 43.94 0.10
N GLU A 681 23.70 44.30 -0.78
CA GLU A 681 24.98 44.94 -0.42
C GLU A 681 25.01 46.46 -0.69
N SER A 682 23.86 47.09 -0.95
CA SER A 682 23.79 48.51 -1.34
C SER A 682 24.46 49.42 -0.30
N ASN A 683 24.22 49.14 0.98
CA ASN A 683 24.81 49.86 2.12
C ASN A 683 26.12 49.26 2.62
N VAL A 684 26.54 48.11 2.10
CA VAL A 684 27.80 47.47 2.47
C VAL A 684 28.94 48.22 1.79
N ASN A 685 30.01 48.45 2.52
CA ASN A 685 31.27 48.97 2.01
C ASN A 685 32.25 47.83 1.73
N HIS A 686 32.52 46.98 2.73
CA HIS A 686 33.34 45.77 2.66
C HIS A 686 33.04 44.85 3.86
N TYR A 687 33.68 43.68 3.90
CA TYR A 687 33.65 42.77 5.05
C TYR A 687 35.02 42.69 5.71
N ARG A 688 35.05 42.48 7.02
CA ARG A 688 36.27 42.21 7.79
C ARG A 688 36.17 40.84 8.43
N ILE A 689 37.09 39.94 8.12
CA ILE A 689 37.22 38.62 8.72
C ILE A 689 38.16 38.75 9.93
N LEU A 690 37.66 38.41 11.11
CA LEU A 690 38.34 38.54 12.40
C LEU A 690 38.56 37.16 13.01
N ILE A 691 39.80 36.88 13.44
CA ILE A 691 40.19 35.58 13.99
C ILE A 691 40.44 35.75 15.48
N VAL A 692 39.66 35.04 16.29
CA VAL A 692 39.54 35.29 17.73
C VAL A 692 39.94 34.04 18.52
N PRO A 693 40.96 34.12 19.39
CA PRO A 693 41.40 32.98 20.20
C PRO A 693 40.41 32.72 21.32
N THR A 694 39.91 31.49 21.39
CA THR A 694 38.85 31.06 22.31
C THR A 694 39.25 31.12 23.78
N ALA A 695 40.55 30.99 24.08
CA ALA A 695 41.07 31.07 25.45
C ALA A 695 41.02 32.49 26.04
N TYR A 696 40.98 33.53 25.18
CA TYR A 696 41.02 34.93 25.62
C TYR A 696 39.65 35.60 25.58
N TYR A 697 38.79 35.19 24.65
CA TYR A 697 37.43 35.69 24.51
C TYR A 697 36.45 34.53 24.66
N SER A 698 35.74 34.47 25.80
CA SER A 698 34.59 33.57 25.97
C SER A 698 33.42 33.96 25.07
N SER A 699 33.33 35.24 24.70
CA SER A 699 32.46 35.80 23.66
C SER A 699 33.12 37.03 23.03
N PHE A 700 32.87 37.28 21.75
CA PHE A 700 33.40 38.43 21.01
C PHE A 700 32.23 39.23 20.41
N ASN A 701 32.18 40.53 20.68
CA ASN A 701 31.03 41.38 20.37
C ASN A 701 31.34 42.48 19.34
N LEU A 702 30.29 43.15 18.85
CA LEU A 702 30.38 44.19 17.82
C LEU A 702 31.32 45.35 18.20
N SER A 703 31.31 45.78 19.47
CA SER A 703 32.21 46.85 19.93
C SER A 703 33.68 46.43 19.85
N GLN A 704 33.99 45.20 20.27
CA GLN A 704 35.33 44.63 20.18
C GLN A 704 35.78 44.45 18.71
N ALA A 705 34.89 43.95 17.85
CA ALA A 705 35.14 43.83 16.41
C ALA A 705 35.43 45.19 15.76
N ASN A 706 34.65 46.22 16.10
CA ASN A 706 34.84 47.58 15.61
C ASN A 706 36.19 48.19 16.03
N SER A 707 36.66 47.88 17.24
CA SER A 707 37.94 48.36 17.78
C SER A 707 39.16 47.54 17.32
N SER A 708 38.97 46.44 16.60
CA SER A 708 40.05 45.53 16.21
C SER A 708 40.84 46.07 15.02
N ASN A 709 42.16 46.19 15.18
CA ASN A 709 43.07 46.67 14.13
C ASN A 709 43.58 45.55 13.20
N TYR A 710 43.39 44.29 13.59
CA TYR A 710 43.87 43.12 12.85
C TYR A 710 42.69 42.34 12.30
N TYR A 711 42.50 42.40 10.98
CA TYR A 711 41.45 41.71 10.24
C TYR A 711 41.87 41.53 8.77
N ILE A 712 41.21 40.61 8.09
CA ILE A 712 41.35 40.40 6.64
C ILE A 712 40.16 41.06 5.94
N THR A 713 40.41 41.81 4.88
CA THR A 713 39.35 42.52 4.14
C THR A 713 38.85 41.67 2.98
N GLU A 714 37.54 41.58 2.83
CA GLU A 714 36.86 40.95 1.70
C GLU A 714 35.92 41.98 1.04
N SER A 715 35.94 42.08 -0.28
CA SER A 715 35.18 43.09 -1.03
C SER A 715 33.69 42.74 -1.11
N LYS A 716 32.84 43.77 -1.28
CA LYS A 716 31.43 43.59 -1.63
C LYS A 716 31.26 43.16 -3.09
N GLY A 717 30.16 42.47 -3.40
CA GLY A 717 29.87 41.92 -4.73
C GLY A 717 30.53 40.56 -4.98
N GLY A 718 30.42 40.08 -6.23
CA GLY A 718 30.88 38.75 -6.63
C GLY A 718 29.91 37.63 -6.26
N ASN A 719 30.43 36.44 -5.96
CA ASN A 719 29.61 35.29 -5.57
C ASN A 719 29.00 35.52 -4.17
N ILE A 720 27.70 35.25 -4.05
CA ILE A 720 26.95 35.34 -2.79
C ILE A 720 27.57 34.43 -1.72
N THR A 721 28.00 33.23 -2.09
CA THR A 721 28.84 32.37 -1.24
C THR A 721 30.30 32.65 -1.55
N THR A 722 31.02 33.14 -0.55
CA THR A 722 32.44 33.48 -0.65
C THR A 722 33.27 32.50 0.16
N THR A 723 34.32 31.96 -0.46
CA THR A 723 35.34 31.13 0.17
C THR A 723 36.66 31.87 0.09
N ARG A 724 37.29 32.11 1.24
CA ARG A 724 38.55 32.84 1.36
C ARG A 724 39.55 32.01 2.14
N THR A 725 40.65 31.62 1.50
CA THR A 725 41.86 31.18 2.22
C THR A 725 42.55 32.42 2.78
N LEU A 726 42.86 32.38 4.07
CA LEU A 726 43.36 33.54 4.79
C LEU A 726 44.85 33.75 4.46
N ASP A 727 45.20 34.94 3.97
CA ASP A 727 46.58 35.34 3.66
C ASP A 727 47.18 36.29 4.71
N GLY A 728 46.53 36.37 5.89
CA GLY A 728 46.87 37.27 7.00
C GLY A 728 47.02 36.51 8.31
N ILE A 729 48.23 36.53 8.84
CA ILE A 729 48.77 35.54 9.79
C ILE A 729 48.41 35.85 11.26
N ARG A 730 47.52 36.82 11.55
CA ARG A 730 47.35 37.37 12.91
C ARG A 730 45.91 37.28 13.43
N ASP A 731 45.79 36.98 14.72
CA ASP A 731 44.54 37.09 15.46
C ASP A 731 44.18 38.56 15.76
N VAL A 732 42.98 38.82 16.30
CA VAL A 732 42.51 40.18 16.65
C VAL A 732 43.39 40.91 17.67
N ARG A 733 44.27 40.21 18.39
CA ARG A 733 45.23 40.78 19.34
C ARG A 733 46.56 41.13 18.67
N GLY A 734 46.73 40.82 17.39
CA GLY A 734 47.95 41.03 16.62
C GLY A 734 48.98 39.91 16.78
N ASN A 735 48.66 38.82 17.48
CA ASN A 735 49.57 37.68 17.61
C ASN A 735 49.48 36.80 16.38
N PHE A 736 50.59 36.16 16.00
CA PHE A 736 50.54 35.16 14.95
C PHE A 736 49.60 34.02 15.32
N ILE A 737 48.85 33.54 14.34
CA ILE A 737 47.99 32.37 14.48
C ILE A 737 48.92 31.16 14.51
N THR A 738 48.91 30.46 15.64
CA THR A 738 49.76 29.30 15.89
C THR A 738 48.95 28.02 16.00
N GLU A 739 49.59 26.93 15.58
CA GLU A 739 49.19 25.55 15.83
C GLU A 739 48.83 25.27 17.31
N GLY A 740 47.88 24.35 17.55
CA GLY A 740 47.46 23.92 18.89
C GLY A 740 46.62 24.93 19.68
N THR A 741 46.44 26.14 19.16
CA THR A 741 45.53 27.14 19.75
C THR A 741 44.16 27.07 19.06
N SER A 742 43.09 27.08 19.86
CA SER A 742 41.72 27.07 19.34
C SER A 742 41.22 28.50 19.07
N TYR A 743 40.72 28.73 17.86
CA TYR A 743 40.18 30.00 17.38
C TYR A 743 38.71 29.87 16.97
N ARG A 744 38.04 31.02 16.88
CA ARG A 744 36.76 31.22 16.19
C ARG A 744 36.92 32.37 15.22
N VAL A 745 36.21 32.29 14.10
CA VAL A 745 36.14 33.36 13.11
C VAL A 745 34.84 34.12 13.28
N TYR A 746 34.90 35.44 13.12
CA TYR A 746 33.77 36.33 13.00
C TYR A 746 33.94 37.16 11.72
N VAL A 747 32.82 37.54 11.11
CA VAL A 747 32.84 38.43 9.95
C VAL A 747 32.00 39.66 10.28
N LEU A 748 32.62 40.83 10.22
CA LEU A 748 31.98 42.12 10.42
C LEU A 748 31.63 42.71 9.05
N THR A 749 30.34 42.92 8.81
CA THR A 749 29.85 43.68 7.66
C THR A 749 29.98 45.17 7.98
N VAL A 750 30.80 45.87 7.19
CA VAL A 750 31.08 47.30 7.35
C VAL A 750 30.18 48.08 6.40
N SER A 751 29.50 49.10 6.91
CA SER A 751 28.61 49.92 6.09
C SER A 751 29.33 51.09 5.39
N ASN A 752 28.66 51.68 4.40
CA ASN A 752 29.11 52.92 3.74
C ASN A 752 29.04 54.15 4.66
N GLY A 753 28.31 54.06 5.78
CA GLY A 753 28.25 55.11 6.78
C GLY A 753 29.50 55.05 7.65
N ASN A 754 30.14 56.18 7.88
CA ASN A 754 31.29 56.28 8.80
C ASN A 754 30.89 56.17 10.29
N SER A 755 29.84 55.40 10.62
CA SER A 755 29.31 55.22 11.97
C SER A 755 29.35 53.74 12.40
N PRO A 756 30.12 53.39 13.45
CA PRO A 756 30.24 52.01 13.95
C PRO A 756 28.92 51.37 14.39
N ASN A 757 27.89 52.19 14.70
CA ASN A 757 26.57 51.73 15.13
C ASN A 757 25.73 51.12 13.99
N THR A 758 26.21 51.26 12.74
CA THR A 758 25.52 50.75 11.55
C THR A 758 26.10 49.44 11.02
N TYR A 759 27.19 48.94 11.62
CA TYR A 759 27.86 47.69 11.22
C TYR A 759 27.18 46.48 11.86
N ALA A 760 27.35 45.30 11.26
CA ALA A 760 26.76 44.06 11.77
C ALA A 760 27.78 42.94 11.85
N LEU A 761 27.90 42.30 13.02
CA LEU A 761 28.81 41.19 13.29
C LEU A 761 28.08 39.86 13.13
N SER A 762 28.71 38.89 12.46
CA SER A 762 28.20 37.52 12.35
C SER A 762 28.13 36.81 13.70
N SER A 763 27.36 35.72 13.76
CA SER A 763 27.58 34.71 14.78
C SER A 763 28.99 34.12 14.65
N ALA A 764 29.51 33.57 15.74
CA ALA A 764 30.81 32.92 15.76
C ALA A 764 30.81 31.64 14.90
N SER A 765 31.89 31.40 14.16
CA SER A 765 32.11 30.11 13.51
C SER A 765 32.21 28.97 14.54
N PRO A 766 32.12 27.69 14.11
CA PRO A 766 32.63 26.58 14.89
C PRO A 766 34.08 26.82 15.34
N VAL A 767 34.47 26.20 16.46
CA VAL A 767 35.85 26.28 16.94
C VAL A 767 36.75 25.53 15.96
N ILE A 768 37.85 26.16 15.55
CA ILE A 768 38.92 25.54 14.78
C ILE A 768 40.19 25.49 15.63
N THR A 769 40.84 24.33 15.66
CA THR A 769 42.17 24.16 16.24
C THR A 769 43.08 23.72 15.12
N LEU A 770 44.06 24.55 14.78
CA LEU A 770 45.08 24.17 13.81
C LEU A 770 45.85 22.97 14.34
N SER A 771 45.90 21.91 13.54
CA SER A 771 46.48 20.63 13.95
C SER A 771 47.94 20.53 13.53
N LYS A 772 48.78 19.89 14.36
CA LYS A 772 50.14 19.51 13.95
C LYS A 772 50.08 18.60 12.74
N SER A 773 50.86 18.88 11.69
CA SER A 773 51.17 17.88 10.67
C SER A 773 51.67 16.64 11.39
N LYS A 774 51.02 15.49 11.17
CA LYS A 774 51.54 14.23 11.66
C LYS A 774 52.88 14.02 10.97
N ALA A 775 53.99 14.14 11.71
CA ALA A 775 55.32 14.06 11.15
C ALA A 775 55.45 12.80 10.29
N VAL A 776 55.90 12.98 9.05
CA VAL A 776 56.05 11.87 8.12
C VAL A 776 57.09 10.90 8.68
N GLN A 777 56.77 9.62 8.76
CA GLN A 777 57.69 8.62 9.27
C GLN A 777 58.71 8.24 8.18
N ALA A 778 59.98 8.10 8.54
CA ALA A 778 60.99 7.57 7.64
C ALA A 778 60.73 6.08 7.38
N VAL A 779 61.07 5.61 6.17
CA VAL A 779 61.13 4.17 5.90
C VAL A 779 62.31 3.53 6.64
N SER A 780 62.24 2.22 6.86
CA SER A 780 63.30 1.46 7.53
C SER A 780 63.70 0.20 6.75
N ASN A 781 64.76 -0.48 7.17
CA ASN A 781 65.20 -1.77 6.60
C ASN A 781 65.42 -1.74 5.09
N ILE A 782 66.21 -0.77 4.60
CA ILE A 782 66.54 -0.69 3.17
C ILE A 782 67.49 -1.84 2.82
N ASN A 783 67.02 -2.76 1.99
CA ASN A 783 67.81 -3.83 1.41
C ASN A 783 68.10 -3.50 -0.05
N VAL A 784 69.36 -3.64 -0.43
CA VAL A 784 69.86 -3.37 -1.77
C VAL A 784 70.61 -4.60 -2.27
N SER A 785 70.36 -4.98 -3.51
CA SER A 785 71.01 -6.12 -4.15
C SER A 785 71.29 -5.82 -5.62
N ASP A 786 72.41 -6.34 -6.10
CA ASP A 786 72.84 -6.30 -7.49
C ASP A 786 72.35 -7.59 -8.17
N VAL A 787 71.35 -7.48 -9.03
CA VAL A 787 70.52 -8.56 -9.59
C VAL A 787 70.45 -8.40 -11.11
N GLY A 788 71.61 -8.54 -11.76
CA GLY A 788 71.74 -8.43 -13.21
C GLY A 788 73.16 -8.08 -13.64
N ASP A 789 73.32 -7.79 -14.93
CA ASP A 789 74.59 -7.40 -15.52
C ASP A 789 74.41 -6.46 -16.73
N TYR A 790 73.59 -5.43 -16.53
CA TYR A 790 73.32 -4.42 -17.53
C TYR A 790 74.28 -3.21 -17.42
N GLY A 791 75.06 -3.12 -16.34
CA GLY A 791 76.18 -2.17 -16.16
C GLY A 791 75.75 -0.69 -16.08
N ASP A 792 74.45 -0.43 -16.10
CA ASP A 792 73.83 0.90 -16.24
C ASP A 792 72.71 1.16 -15.20
N GLY A 793 72.88 0.56 -14.02
CA GLY A 793 72.02 0.76 -12.84
C GLY A 793 70.80 -0.15 -12.78
N ARG A 794 70.37 -0.77 -13.90
CA ARG A 794 69.23 -1.71 -13.96
C ARG A 794 69.34 -2.92 -13.03
N ASP A 795 70.57 -3.24 -12.67
CA ASP A 795 70.90 -4.37 -11.80
C ASP A 795 70.58 -4.06 -10.34
N LEU A 796 70.38 -2.79 -9.98
CA LEU A 796 70.12 -2.40 -8.61
C LEU A 796 68.64 -2.58 -8.23
N GLN A 797 68.36 -3.62 -7.43
CA GLN A 797 67.07 -3.83 -6.80
C GLN A 797 67.07 -3.28 -5.38
N ILE A 798 66.02 -2.55 -5.04
CA ILE A 798 65.86 -1.84 -3.76
C ILE A 798 64.53 -2.25 -3.14
N SER A 799 64.54 -2.63 -1.86
CA SER A 799 63.33 -2.88 -1.07
C SER A 799 63.45 -2.28 0.33
N PHE A 800 62.33 -1.96 0.96
CA PHE A 800 62.30 -1.34 2.28
C PHE A 800 61.02 -1.68 3.06
N SER A 801 61.03 -1.48 4.38
CA SER A 801 59.85 -1.51 5.23
C SER A 801 59.15 -0.15 5.21
N LYS A 802 57.88 -0.15 4.80
CA LYS A 802 57.05 1.05 4.81
C LYS A 802 56.76 1.51 6.24
N PRO A 803 56.47 2.79 6.47
CA PRO A 803 56.06 3.26 7.77
C PRO A 803 54.71 2.69 8.20
N SER A 804 54.50 2.63 9.51
CA SER A 804 53.27 2.12 10.11
C SER A 804 52.02 2.94 9.76
N ASP A 805 52.23 4.20 9.36
CA ASP A 805 51.18 5.10 8.93
C ASP A 805 51.63 5.91 7.70
N GLU A 806 51.00 5.63 6.56
CA GLU A 806 51.20 6.31 5.28
C GLU A 806 50.14 7.41 5.02
N SER A 807 49.27 7.73 5.99
CA SER A 807 48.16 8.69 5.80
C SER A 807 48.61 10.09 5.38
N ASN A 808 49.79 10.50 5.82
CA ASN A 808 50.41 11.78 5.47
C ASN A 808 51.56 11.64 4.45
N ILE A 809 51.66 10.51 3.74
CA ILE A 809 52.66 10.24 2.69
C ILE A 809 51.99 10.31 1.32
N GLY A 810 52.55 11.15 0.43
CA GLY A 810 52.20 11.22 -0.98
C GLY A 810 53.01 10.24 -1.83
N SER A 811 54.32 10.20 -1.63
CA SER A 811 55.26 9.32 -2.34
C SER A 811 56.55 9.08 -1.55
N TYR A 812 57.40 8.19 -2.03
CA TYR A 812 58.80 8.12 -1.61
C TYR A 812 59.74 8.44 -2.76
N ARG A 813 60.88 9.06 -2.45
CA ARG A 813 61.97 9.29 -3.41
C ARG A 813 63.17 8.44 -3.07
N ILE A 814 63.62 7.64 -4.03
CA ILE A 814 64.84 6.84 -3.95
C ILE A 814 66.01 7.68 -4.44
N LEU A 815 67.01 7.82 -3.58
CA LEU A 815 68.21 8.63 -3.80
C LEU A 815 69.42 7.68 -3.78
N VAL A 816 70.04 7.52 -4.95
CA VAL A 816 71.27 6.74 -5.09
C VAL A 816 72.44 7.69 -4.90
N VAL A 817 73.12 7.60 -3.76
CA VAL A 817 74.18 8.54 -3.36
C VAL A 817 75.53 7.84 -3.47
N PRO A 818 76.52 8.40 -4.19
CA PRO A 818 77.88 7.84 -4.18
C PRO A 818 78.42 7.77 -2.75
N ALA A 819 79.08 6.67 -2.38
CA ALA A 819 79.58 6.45 -1.02
C ALA A 819 80.51 7.58 -0.54
N SER A 820 81.27 8.19 -1.47
CA SER A 820 82.12 9.36 -1.23
C SER A 820 81.35 10.63 -0.83
N LYS A 821 80.04 10.71 -1.15
CA LYS A 821 79.13 11.82 -0.84
C LYS A 821 78.08 11.48 0.22
N ALA A 822 78.01 10.22 0.65
CA ALA A 822 77.03 9.77 1.63
C ALA A 822 77.30 10.31 3.04
N ASN A 823 78.56 10.61 3.37
CA ASN A 823 78.92 11.20 4.66
C ASN A 823 78.46 12.67 4.72
N GLY A 824 77.49 12.97 5.60
CA GLY A 824 76.85 14.29 5.68
C GLY A 824 75.66 14.49 4.75
N PHE A 825 75.22 13.45 4.01
CA PHE A 825 73.98 13.51 3.24
C PHE A 825 72.77 13.51 4.18
N ASP A 826 72.16 14.68 4.35
CA ASP A 826 71.05 14.92 5.28
C ASP A 826 69.72 15.14 4.53
N VAL A 827 68.63 15.32 5.29
CA VAL A 827 67.30 15.58 4.72
C VAL A 827 67.26 16.83 3.83
N ASN A 828 68.08 17.86 4.11
CA ASN A 828 68.11 19.06 3.27
C ASN A 828 68.80 18.79 1.93
N ALA A 829 69.87 17.98 1.92
CA ALA A 829 70.52 17.51 0.70
C ALA A 829 69.56 16.64 -0.13
N ALA A 830 68.82 15.74 0.51
CA ALA A 830 67.81 14.90 -0.12
C ALA A 830 66.65 15.70 -0.76
N ILE A 831 66.15 16.74 -0.09
CA ILE A 831 65.09 17.61 -0.62
C ILE A 831 65.57 18.38 -1.86
N LYS A 832 66.85 18.80 -1.88
CA LYS A 832 67.45 19.57 -2.98
C LYS A 832 67.91 18.72 -4.17
N ALA A 833 68.01 17.41 -3.99
CA ALA A 833 68.45 16.51 -5.06
C ALA A 833 67.50 16.59 -6.26
N THR A 834 68.05 16.84 -7.44
CA THR A 834 67.28 16.93 -8.69
C THR A 834 67.16 15.59 -9.41
N ASN A 835 68.02 14.62 -9.07
CA ASN A 835 68.01 13.27 -9.63
C ASN A 835 67.60 12.29 -8.53
N PHE A 836 66.43 11.67 -8.69
CA PHE A 836 65.86 10.66 -7.80
C PHE A 836 64.85 9.83 -8.60
N MET A 837 64.37 8.73 -8.00
CA MET A 837 63.29 7.92 -8.57
C MET A 837 62.09 7.94 -7.62
N ASP A 838 60.90 8.21 -8.15
CA ASP A 838 59.67 8.19 -7.37
C ASP A 838 59.09 6.77 -7.27
N ILE A 839 58.59 6.44 -6.09
CA ILE A 839 57.79 5.24 -5.83
C ILE A 839 56.50 5.67 -5.12
N ASN A 840 55.37 5.17 -5.58
CA ASN A 840 54.06 5.58 -5.05
C ASN A 840 53.87 5.06 -3.62
N LYS A 841 53.07 5.78 -2.83
CA LYS A 841 52.62 5.29 -1.52
C LYS A 841 52.01 3.89 -1.65
N GLY A 842 52.26 3.04 -0.67
CA GLY A 842 51.81 1.65 -0.68
C GLY A 842 52.79 0.65 -1.30
N GLN A 843 53.71 1.07 -2.19
CA GLN A 843 54.76 0.21 -2.76
C GLN A 843 56.01 0.19 -1.86
N SER A 844 56.77 -0.90 -1.88
CA SER A 844 57.91 -1.14 -0.98
C SER A 844 59.17 -1.68 -1.67
N SER A 845 59.18 -1.75 -3.00
CA SER A 845 60.32 -2.19 -3.79
C SER A 845 60.33 -1.58 -5.19
N ILE A 846 61.52 -1.44 -5.77
CA ILE A 846 61.76 -0.94 -7.13
C ILE A 846 63.04 -1.54 -7.70
N SER A 847 63.05 -1.78 -9.02
CA SER A 847 64.27 -2.02 -9.80
C SER A 847 64.54 -0.78 -10.65
N LEU A 848 65.78 -0.34 -10.74
CA LEU A 848 66.09 0.88 -11.51
C LEU A 848 65.96 0.65 -13.03
N GLY A 849 65.72 1.73 -13.77
CA GLY A 849 65.58 1.71 -15.22
C GLY A 849 66.89 2.03 -15.96
N THR A 850 66.90 1.82 -17.29
CA THR A 850 68.01 2.23 -18.17
C THR A 850 68.31 3.72 -18.02
N GLY A 851 69.58 4.06 -17.78
CA GLY A 851 70.02 5.46 -17.72
C GLY A 851 69.72 6.16 -16.39
N SER A 852 69.45 5.40 -15.32
CA SER A 852 69.27 5.94 -13.97
C SER A 852 70.55 6.66 -13.52
N LYS A 853 70.37 7.78 -12.80
CA LYS A 853 71.47 8.65 -12.37
C LYS A 853 71.57 8.71 -10.86
N ASP A 854 72.79 8.86 -10.36
CA ASP A 854 73.06 9.17 -8.97
C ASP A 854 72.59 10.60 -8.62
N THR A 855 72.65 10.97 -7.34
CA THR A 855 72.24 12.32 -6.89
C THR A 855 73.09 13.45 -7.48
N GLU A 856 74.30 13.14 -7.99
CA GLU A 856 75.19 14.08 -8.67
C GLU A 856 74.89 14.19 -10.19
N GLY A 857 73.90 13.45 -10.69
CA GLY A 857 73.49 13.45 -12.09
C GLY A 857 74.38 12.62 -13.01
N ARG A 858 75.29 11.82 -12.46
CA ARG A 858 76.12 10.86 -13.20
C ARG A 858 75.35 9.56 -13.39
N LEU A 859 75.60 8.85 -14.49
CA LEU A 859 75.02 7.52 -14.68
C LEU A 859 75.50 6.59 -13.57
N ILE A 860 74.59 5.74 -13.09
CA ILE A 860 74.93 4.68 -12.15
C ILE A 860 75.65 3.58 -12.94
N THR A 861 76.91 3.31 -12.59
CA THR A 861 77.79 2.36 -13.31
C THR A 861 78.48 1.39 -12.36
N ASN A 862 79.01 0.30 -12.94
CA ASN A 862 79.83 -0.68 -12.23
C ASN A 862 81.13 -0.08 -11.65
N GLY A 863 81.60 -0.65 -10.55
CA GLY A 863 82.86 -0.30 -9.89
C GLY A 863 82.82 0.90 -8.94
N GLU A 864 81.74 1.68 -8.95
CA GLU A 864 81.53 2.76 -7.97
C GLU A 864 80.61 2.28 -6.84
N GLU A 865 80.97 2.64 -5.60
CA GLU A 865 80.22 2.26 -4.40
C GLU A 865 79.12 3.30 -4.12
N TYR A 866 77.89 2.84 -3.85
CA TYR A 866 76.72 3.68 -3.58
C TYR A 866 76.08 3.33 -2.23
N ARG A 867 75.32 4.28 -1.70
CA ARG A 867 74.38 4.09 -0.59
C ARG A 867 73.02 4.63 -0.98
N ILE A 868 71.98 3.91 -0.61
CA ILE A 868 70.60 4.27 -0.94
C ILE A 868 69.97 4.96 0.26
N TYR A 869 69.36 6.11 -0.02
CA TYR A 869 68.50 6.82 0.91
C TYR A 869 67.10 6.88 0.32
N ILE A 870 66.10 6.85 1.18
CA ILE A 870 64.71 6.98 0.78
C ILE A 870 64.08 8.12 1.57
N LEU A 871 63.59 9.13 0.85
CA LEU A 871 62.92 10.27 1.41
C LEU A 871 61.41 10.05 1.36
N SER A 872 60.76 9.93 2.51
CA SER A 872 59.29 9.98 2.61
C SER A 872 58.84 11.41 2.31
N VAL A 873 57.95 11.58 1.33
CA VAL A 873 57.41 12.88 0.90
C VAL A 873 55.93 12.96 1.22
N GLY A 874 55.56 13.93 2.04
CA GLY A 874 54.17 14.21 2.42
C GLY A 874 53.40 15.00 1.38
N ASN A 875 52.10 15.20 1.63
CA ASN A 875 51.17 15.83 0.68
C ASN A 875 51.22 17.37 0.63
N GLY A 876 52.11 18.01 1.40
CA GLY A 876 52.25 19.46 1.48
C GLY A 876 53.70 19.94 1.39
N THR A 877 53.93 21.24 1.59
CA THR A 877 55.19 21.91 1.19
C THR A 877 56.11 22.28 2.37
N SER A 878 55.70 22.04 3.61
CA SER A 878 56.50 22.37 4.79
C SER A 878 57.65 21.36 5.01
N LYS A 879 58.75 21.79 5.67
CA LYS A 879 59.89 20.89 5.97
C LYS A 879 59.51 19.67 6.81
N ALA A 880 58.41 19.75 7.57
CA ALA A 880 57.88 18.63 8.37
C ALA A 880 57.26 17.51 7.52
N MET A 881 57.11 17.75 6.21
CA MET A 881 56.58 16.81 5.22
C MET A 881 57.66 15.93 4.58
N TYR A 882 58.90 15.99 5.08
CA TYR A 882 60.02 15.19 4.58
C TYR A 882 60.69 14.45 5.72
N ASN A 883 60.93 13.15 5.55
CA ASN A 883 61.73 12.37 6.49
C ASN A 883 62.63 11.40 5.76
N LEU A 884 63.94 11.49 6.00
CA LEU A 884 64.96 10.71 5.31
C LEU A 884 65.26 9.44 6.10
N SER A 885 65.32 8.30 5.42
CA SER A 885 65.78 7.06 6.01
C SER A 885 67.23 7.12 6.50
N TYR A 886 67.60 6.20 7.38
CA TYR A 886 69.00 5.81 7.49
C TYR A 886 69.48 5.24 6.15
N PRO A 887 70.78 5.38 5.78
CA PRO A 887 71.30 4.80 4.56
C PRO A 887 71.20 3.27 4.57
N SER A 888 71.08 2.68 3.39
CA SER A 888 71.37 1.25 3.20
C SER A 888 72.82 0.92 3.56
N SER A 889 73.12 -0.38 3.68
CA SER A 889 74.49 -0.87 3.50
C SER A 889 75.04 -0.40 2.15
N SER A 890 76.36 -0.19 2.06
CA SER A 890 76.95 0.17 0.79
C SER A 890 76.88 -0.98 -0.21
N ILE A 891 76.78 -0.63 -1.49
CA ILE A 891 76.71 -1.59 -2.59
C ILE A 891 77.59 -1.08 -3.73
N THR A 892 78.44 -1.96 -4.26
CA THR A 892 79.21 -1.72 -5.48
C THR A 892 78.57 -2.57 -6.56
N LEU A 893 78.12 -1.93 -7.64
CA LEU A 893 77.65 -2.67 -8.80
C LEU A 893 78.85 -3.33 -9.47
N VAL A 894 78.76 -4.63 -9.73
CA VAL A 894 79.85 -5.37 -10.38
C VAL A 894 79.38 -5.89 -11.72
N ASP A 895 80.29 -5.85 -12.69
CA ASP A 895 80.08 -6.49 -13.98
C ASP A 895 80.13 -8.00 -13.76
N HIS A 896 78.99 -8.66 -13.95
CA HIS A 896 78.87 -10.10 -13.82
C HIS A 896 78.88 -10.85 -15.17
N SER A 897 79.44 -10.26 -16.23
CA SER A 897 79.31 -10.72 -17.63
C SER A 897 79.90 -12.08 -17.99
N ALA A 898 80.61 -12.77 -17.11
CA ALA A 898 81.08 -14.14 -17.37
C ALA A 898 80.11 -15.19 -16.79
N PRO A 899 79.47 -16.05 -17.61
CA PRO A 899 78.70 -17.17 -17.09
C PRO A 899 79.62 -18.14 -16.33
N VAL A 900 79.19 -18.64 -15.18
CA VAL A 900 79.97 -19.64 -14.42
C VAL A 900 79.81 -21.02 -15.07
N ALA A 901 80.90 -21.79 -15.16
CA ALA A 901 80.86 -23.18 -15.62
C ALA A 901 79.89 -24.01 -14.75
N VAL A 902 79.07 -24.86 -15.37
CA VAL A 902 78.23 -25.81 -14.63
C VAL A 902 79.10 -26.88 -13.98
N GLU A 903 78.77 -27.29 -12.76
CA GLU A 903 79.55 -28.30 -12.03
C GLU A 903 78.85 -29.65 -12.07
N ASN A 904 79.59 -30.73 -11.82
CA ASN A 904 79.04 -32.09 -11.69
C ASN A 904 78.16 -32.55 -12.87
N VAL A 905 78.56 -32.25 -14.10
CA VAL A 905 77.82 -32.71 -15.28
C VAL A 905 77.85 -34.24 -15.38
N GLN A 906 76.70 -34.88 -15.25
CA GLN A 906 76.51 -36.33 -15.28
C GLN A 906 75.50 -36.74 -16.35
N LEU A 907 75.93 -37.59 -17.27
CA LEU A 907 75.10 -38.27 -18.25
C LEU A 907 74.77 -39.68 -17.75
N SER A 908 73.50 -40.06 -17.81
CA SER A 908 72.99 -41.37 -17.36
C SER A 908 71.90 -41.90 -18.28
N ILE A 909 71.65 -43.22 -18.25
CA ILE A 909 70.55 -43.88 -18.98
C ILE A 909 69.60 -44.48 -17.95
N GLN A 910 68.34 -44.08 -17.98
CA GLN A 910 67.29 -44.62 -17.11
C GLN A 910 66.26 -45.40 -17.93
N GLY A 911 66.48 -46.71 -18.10
CA GLY A 911 65.53 -47.59 -18.79
C GLY A 911 66.15 -48.92 -19.22
N GLN A 912 65.39 -50.00 -19.19
CA GLN A 912 65.81 -51.34 -19.65
C GLN A 912 65.64 -51.54 -21.17
N GLN A 913 65.26 -50.50 -21.92
CA GLN A 913 64.83 -50.58 -23.34
C GLN A 913 65.66 -49.70 -24.29
N ASN A 914 66.69 -48.97 -23.81
CA ASN A 914 67.61 -48.15 -24.60
C ASN A 914 66.94 -47.34 -25.73
N ARG A 915 65.86 -46.64 -25.41
CA ARG A 915 65.28 -45.67 -26.34
C ARG A 915 66.02 -44.35 -26.20
N TYR A 916 66.15 -43.58 -27.29
CA TYR A 916 66.79 -42.25 -27.25
C TYR A 916 66.16 -41.31 -26.21
N SER A 917 64.92 -41.59 -25.78
CA SER A 917 64.19 -40.94 -24.69
C SER A 917 64.72 -41.21 -23.27
N ASP A 918 65.63 -42.18 -23.09
CA ASP A 918 66.05 -42.68 -21.77
C ASP A 918 67.35 -42.00 -21.29
N ILE A 919 67.97 -41.16 -22.12
CA ILE A 919 69.18 -40.41 -21.79
C ILE A 919 68.79 -39.22 -20.89
N THR A 920 69.40 -39.13 -19.72
CA THR A 920 69.18 -38.02 -18.78
C THR A 920 70.50 -37.35 -18.46
N ILE A 921 70.54 -36.02 -18.61
CA ILE A 921 71.65 -35.18 -18.19
C ILE A 921 71.30 -34.51 -16.86
N SER A 922 72.28 -34.43 -15.96
CA SER A 922 72.18 -33.65 -14.73
C SER A 922 73.43 -32.83 -14.49
N PHE A 923 73.30 -31.64 -13.90
CA PHE A 923 74.41 -30.77 -13.53
C PHE A 923 73.97 -29.75 -12.48
N ASP A 924 74.94 -29.29 -11.69
CA ASP A 924 74.73 -28.30 -10.64
C ASP A 924 74.99 -26.88 -11.15
N VAL A 925 74.12 -25.95 -10.78
CA VAL A 925 74.16 -24.54 -11.18
C VAL A 925 74.61 -23.69 -10.00
N LYS A 926 75.89 -23.32 -9.97
CA LYS A 926 76.41 -22.34 -9.00
C LYS A 926 76.10 -20.92 -9.47
N ASN A 927 75.35 -20.14 -8.67
CA ASN A 927 75.07 -18.72 -8.90
C ASN A 927 74.66 -18.40 -10.35
N GLY A 928 73.57 -19.02 -10.83
CA GLY A 928 73.05 -18.85 -12.19
C GLY A 928 72.48 -17.47 -12.53
N GLN A 929 72.94 -16.37 -11.91
CA GLN A 929 72.39 -15.03 -12.12
C GLN A 929 72.63 -14.47 -13.54
N ASN A 930 73.50 -15.09 -14.36
CA ASN A 930 73.87 -14.58 -15.70
C ASN A 930 73.82 -15.61 -16.85
N VAL A 931 73.08 -16.70 -16.70
CA VAL A 931 72.90 -17.71 -17.77
C VAL A 931 71.47 -17.66 -18.31
N THR A 932 71.31 -17.32 -19.58
CA THR A 932 69.99 -17.28 -20.24
C THR A 932 69.50 -18.67 -20.66
N GLU A 933 70.42 -19.54 -21.06
CA GLU A 933 70.14 -20.92 -21.46
C GLU A 933 71.38 -21.81 -21.30
N TYR A 934 71.15 -23.11 -21.13
CA TYR A 934 72.18 -24.13 -21.26
C TYR A 934 71.97 -24.87 -22.58
N ARG A 935 73.03 -25.05 -23.37
CA ARG A 935 72.97 -25.88 -24.58
C ARG A 935 73.74 -27.17 -24.35
N VAL A 936 73.06 -28.29 -24.47
CA VAL A 936 73.64 -29.63 -24.30
C VAL A 936 73.90 -30.24 -25.67
N PHE A 937 75.16 -30.57 -25.92
CA PHE A 937 75.63 -31.20 -27.15
C PHE A 937 76.06 -32.63 -26.86
N MET A 938 75.56 -33.59 -27.62
CA MET A 938 76.07 -34.97 -27.58
C MET A 938 77.22 -35.14 -28.56
N LEU A 939 78.34 -35.68 -28.11
CA LEU A 939 79.56 -35.83 -28.90
C LEU A 939 80.07 -37.27 -28.79
N PRO A 940 80.43 -37.93 -29.90
CA PRO A 940 81.28 -39.12 -29.84
C PRO A 940 82.55 -38.81 -29.04
N LYS A 941 82.92 -39.69 -28.12
CA LYS A 941 84.02 -39.46 -27.16
C LYS A 941 85.36 -39.16 -27.84
N ASP A 942 85.62 -39.79 -28.97
CA ASP A 942 86.81 -39.60 -29.80
C ASP A 942 86.84 -38.23 -30.52
N ALA A 943 85.68 -37.62 -30.74
CA ALA A 943 85.55 -36.29 -31.33
C ALA A 943 85.38 -35.16 -30.29
N ALA A 944 85.15 -35.51 -29.02
CA ALA A 944 84.80 -34.55 -27.98
C ALA A 944 85.91 -33.54 -27.65
N ASP A 945 87.16 -33.98 -27.61
CA ASP A 945 88.32 -33.12 -27.32
C ASP A 945 88.56 -32.06 -28.42
N GLY A 946 88.12 -32.34 -29.65
CA GLY A 946 88.22 -31.43 -30.79
C GLY A 946 87.12 -30.38 -30.88
N PHE A 947 86.01 -30.54 -30.14
CA PHE A 947 84.83 -29.69 -30.23
C PHE A 947 84.96 -28.47 -29.32
N LYS A 948 85.33 -27.32 -29.89
CA LYS A 948 85.60 -26.08 -29.15
C LYS A 948 84.33 -25.29 -28.85
N ASP A 949 84.44 -24.31 -27.97
CA ASP A 949 83.31 -23.45 -27.60
C ASP A 949 82.81 -22.63 -28.81
N SER A 950 83.73 -22.25 -29.72
CA SER A 950 83.40 -21.64 -31.02
C SER A 950 82.52 -22.53 -31.90
N ASP A 951 82.71 -23.84 -31.82
CA ASP A 951 81.93 -24.82 -32.57
C ASP A 951 80.54 -24.98 -31.94
N ALA A 952 80.46 -24.97 -30.61
CA ALA A 952 79.21 -25.04 -29.86
C ALA A 952 78.29 -23.81 -30.09
N ILE A 953 78.85 -22.61 -30.17
CA ILE A 953 78.08 -21.35 -30.33
C ILE A 953 77.23 -21.34 -31.60
N ASN A 954 77.78 -21.83 -32.71
CA ASN A 954 77.17 -21.79 -34.05
C ASN A 954 76.42 -23.09 -34.43
N ASN A 955 76.30 -24.02 -33.49
CA ASN A 955 75.79 -25.35 -33.76
C ASN A 955 74.30 -25.48 -33.43
N ASN A 956 73.53 -25.94 -34.41
CA ASN A 956 72.08 -26.07 -34.34
C ASN A 956 71.61 -27.44 -33.79
N TYR A 957 72.52 -28.39 -33.58
CA TYR A 957 72.26 -29.73 -33.06
C TYR A 957 72.53 -29.81 -31.55
N SER A 958 71.79 -29.02 -30.77
CA SER A 958 71.82 -29.05 -29.28
C SER A 958 70.43 -29.09 -28.67
N THR A 959 70.34 -29.65 -27.47
CA THR A 959 69.17 -29.48 -26.61
C THR A 959 69.33 -28.22 -25.77
N ARG A 960 68.34 -27.34 -25.82
CA ARG A 960 68.32 -26.12 -25.01
C ARG A 960 67.55 -26.37 -23.73
N ILE A 961 68.15 -26.03 -22.59
CA ILE A 961 67.54 -26.07 -21.28
C ILE A 961 67.51 -24.64 -20.76
N TYR A 962 66.31 -24.10 -20.58
CA TYR A 962 66.11 -22.77 -20.02
C TYR A 962 66.11 -22.82 -18.50
N GLN A 963 66.64 -21.77 -17.86
CA GLN A 963 66.80 -21.71 -16.42
C GLN A 963 65.45 -21.63 -15.71
N ASN A 964 65.16 -22.57 -14.80
CA ASN A 964 63.94 -22.59 -13.97
C ASN A 964 64.19 -22.20 -12.50
N GLY A 965 65.32 -21.58 -12.19
CA GLY A 965 65.66 -21.12 -10.83
C GLY A 965 66.03 -22.21 -9.82
N LEU A 966 66.11 -23.48 -10.25
CA LEU A 966 66.51 -24.60 -9.40
C LEU A 966 68.05 -24.72 -9.32
N PRO A 967 68.63 -25.07 -8.16
CA PRO A 967 70.07 -25.19 -7.97
C PRO A 967 70.67 -26.39 -8.73
N ASN A 968 69.88 -27.42 -9.00
CA ASN A 968 70.30 -28.62 -9.74
C ASN A 968 69.38 -28.83 -10.93
N VAL A 969 69.95 -29.08 -12.11
CA VAL A 969 69.23 -29.39 -13.34
C VAL A 969 69.31 -30.90 -13.57
N SER A 970 68.18 -31.54 -13.83
CA SER A 970 68.11 -32.93 -14.28
C SER A 970 67.04 -33.04 -15.36
N GLN A 971 67.43 -33.41 -16.58
CA GLN A 971 66.56 -33.35 -17.75
C GLN A 971 66.77 -34.56 -18.66
N SER A 972 65.68 -35.21 -19.05
CA SER A 972 65.71 -36.21 -20.12
C SER A 972 65.93 -35.51 -21.45
N LEU A 973 66.94 -35.95 -22.19
CA LEU A 973 67.31 -35.46 -23.50
C LEU A 973 66.50 -36.22 -24.55
N ASN A 974 65.82 -35.48 -25.44
CA ASN A 974 65.12 -36.07 -26.58
C ASN A 974 65.89 -35.69 -27.85
N ILE A 975 66.89 -36.51 -28.19
CA ILE A 975 67.86 -36.24 -29.25
C ILE A 975 68.13 -37.50 -30.05
N ASP A 976 68.03 -37.39 -31.37
CA ASP A 976 68.32 -38.48 -32.29
C ASP A 976 69.66 -38.29 -33.03
N LEU A 977 70.25 -37.09 -32.92
CA LEU A 977 71.49 -36.70 -33.61
C LEU A 977 72.58 -36.28 -32.62
N ASP A 978 73.83 -36.56 -32.95
CA ASP A 978 75.00 -35.95 -32.31
C ASP A 978 75.19 -34.50 -32.76
N ALA A 979 76.14 -33.79 -32.14
CA ALA A 979 76.45 -32.40 -32.46
C ALA A 979 76.97 -32.21 -33.89
N PHE A 980 77.30 -33.28 -34.62
CA PHE A 980 77.72 -33.21 -36.02
C PHE A 980 76.58 -33.55 -37.00
N GLY A 981 75.35 -33.70 -36.48
CA GLY A 981 74.15 -33.99 -37.27
C GLY A 981 74.05 -35.45 -37.72
N LYS A 982 74.84 -36.37 -37.13
CA LYS A 982 74.77 -37.80 -37.43
C LYS A 982 73.85 -38.51 -36.43
N PRO A 983 73.08 -39.53 -36.85
CA PRO A 983 72.27 -40.32 -35.93
C PRO A 983 73.11 -40.92 -34.81
N LEU A 984 72.60 -40.86 -33.58
CA LEU A 984 73.23 -41.55 -32.46
C LEU A 984 73.19 -43.06 -32.72
N THR A 985 74.35 -43.70 -32.83
CA THR A 985 74.44 -45.16 -33.04
C THR A 985 74.83 -45.89 -31.77
N ALA A 986 74.31 -47.11 -31.64
CA ALA A 986 74.79 -48.04 -30.63
C ALA A 986 76.28 -48.39 -30.85
N SER A 987 76.96 -48.81 -29.79
CA SER A 987 78.40 -49.16 -29.77
C SER A 987 79.37 -47.98 -29.93
N ILE A 988 78.88 -46.74 -29.88
CA ILE A 988 79.70 -45.52 -29.74
C ILE A 988 79.52 -44.97 -28.32
N GLU A 989 80.63 -44.56 -27.71
CA GLU A 989 80.64 -43.88 -26.42
C GLU A 989 80.44 -42.38 -26.63
N TYR A 990 79.45 -41.79 -25.97
CA TYR A 990 79.12 -40.38 -26.09
C TYR A 990 79.41 -39.63 -24.79
N VAL A 991 79.81 -38.37 -24.91
CA VAL A 991 79.82 -37.40 -23.81
C VAL A 991 78.81 -36.29 -24.10
N ALA A 992 78.26 -35.70 -23.05
CA ALA A 992 77.51 -34.46 -23.16
C ALA A 992 78.43 -33.28 -22.84
N LYS A 993 78.43 -32.26 -23.69
CA LYS A 993 79.06 -30.97 -23.41
C LYS A 993 77.96 -29.94 -23.17
N VAL A 994 77.95 -29.33 -21.99
CA VAL A 994 76.99 -28.31 -21.59
C VAL A 994 77.64 -26.95 -21.74
N LEU A 995 77.09 -26.10 -22.61
CA LEU A 995 77.50 -24.71 -22.79
C LEU A 995 76.54 -23.81 -22.01
N ALA A 996 77.04 -23.12 -20.99
CA ALA A 996 76.31 -22.05 -20.34
C ALA A 996 76.37 -20.78 -21.21
N VAL A 997 75.21 -20.26 -21.61
CA VAL A 997 75.09 -19.08 -22.47
C VAL A 997 74.71 -17.86 -21.64
N GLY A 998 75.63 -16.90 -21.50
CA GLY A 998 75.37 -15.55 -20.99
C GLY A 998 75.48 -14.52 -22.12
N LYS A 999 74.98 -13.29 -21.93
CA LYS A 999 74.93 -12.24 -22.98
C LYS A 999 76.32 -11.94 -23.60
N GLY A 1000 76.69 -12.68 -24.63
CA GLY A 1000 77.94 -12.52 -25.41
C GLY A 1000 79.14 -13.34 -24.92
N ASN A 1001 79.04 -14.04 -23.79
CA ASN A 1001 80.10 -14.87 -23.22
C ASN A 1001 79.62 -16.32 -23.04
N TYR A 1002 80.53 -17.28 -23.23
CA TYR A 1002 80.22 -18.71 -23.25
C TYR A 1002 81.28 -19.49 -22.47
N LEU A 1003 80.83 -20.42 -21.63
CA LEU A 1003 81.70 -21.34 -20.91
C LEU A 1003 81.09 -22.73 -20.96
N SER A 1004 81.91 -23.73 -21.32
CA SER A 1004 81.45 -25.10 -21.47
C SER A 1004 82.04 -26.04 -20.42
N THR A 1005 81.30 -27.11 -20.12
CA THR A 1005 81.76 -28.19 -19.24
C THR A 1005 81.30 -29.54 -19.80
N THR A 1006 82.20 -30.51 -19.85
CA THR A 1006 81.94 -31.86 -20.35
C THR A 1006 81.53 -32.81 -19.22
N SER A 1007 80.64 -33.74 -19.55
CA SER A 1007 80.18 -34.81 -18.67
C SER A 1007 81.14 -36.01 -18.67
N ASN A 1008 80.84 -37.00 -17.81
CA ASN A 1008 81.28 -38.38 -18.00
C ASN A 1008 80.77 -38.96 -19.34
N SER A 1009 81.44 -39.99 -19.85
CA SER A 1009 81.04 -40.70 -21.07
C SER A 1009 80.08 -41.86 -20.78
N VAL A 1010 79.17 -42.13 -21.70
CA VAL A 1010 78.18 -43.21 -21.63
C VAL A 1010 78.11 -43.93 -22.97
N MET A 1011 78.11 -45.27 -22.95
CA MET A 1011 77.98 -46.10 -24.14
C MET A 1011 76.51 -46.43 -24.42
N LEU A 1012 76.05 -46.20 -25.64
CA LEU A 1012 74.71 -46.60 -26.08
C LEU A 1012 74.71 -48.08 -26.49
N LEU A 1013 73.76 -48.85 -25.96
CA LEU A 1013 73.61 -50.29 -26.23
C LEU A 1013 72.65 -50.51 -27.42
N GLU A 1014 72.86 -51.58 -28.20
CA GLU A 1014 72.09 -51.89 -29.42
C GLU A 1014 70.59 -52.10 -29.17
N LYS A 1015 69.79 -51.61 -30.12
CA LYS A 1015 68.32 -51.81 -30.19
C LYS A 1015 68.03 -53.28 -30.55
N PRO A 1016 67.09 -53.98 -29.89
CA PRO A 1016 66.66 -55.30 -30.34
C PRO A 1016 65.92 -55.17 -31.67
N ASP A 1017 66.38 -55.89 -32.69
CA ASP A 1017 65.70 -56.07 -33.97
C ASP A 1017 64.29 -56.64 -33.77
N ASN A 1018 63.31 -56.12 -34.51
CA ASN A 1018 62.09 -56.89 -34.76
C ASN A 1018 61.43 -56.50 -36.07
N THR A 1019 61.76 -57.28 -37.10
CA THR A 1019 61.00 -57.49 -38.32
C THR A 1019 59.66 -58.16 -38.01
N SER A 1020 58.52 -57.58 -38.42
CA SER A 1020 57.41 -58.27 -39.09
C SER A 1020 56.13 -57.43 -39.15
N GLY A 1021 55.44 -57.49 -40.30
CA GLY A 1021 53.98 -57.50 -40.35
C GLY A 1021 53.25 -56.20 -40.68
N ALA A 1022 52.96 -56.01 -41.96
CA ALA A 1022 52.00 -55.04 -42.48
C ALA A 1022 50.54 -55.39 -42.10
N ALA A 1023 49.67 -54.37 -41.96
CA ALA A 1023 48.50 -54.12 -42.82
C ALA A 1023 47.31 -53.41 -42.13
N SER A 1024 46.64 -52.59 -42.96
CA SER A 1024 45.27 -52.04 -42.96
C SER A 1024 44.86 -50.92 -42.00
N GLN A 1025 44.60 -49.74 -42.60
CA GLN A 1025 43.29 -49.04 -42.74
C GLN A 1025 42.33 -49.10 -41.52
N ASP A 1026 41.63 -48.05 -41.10
CA ASP A 1026 40.96 -47.05 -41.93
C ASP A 1026 40.48 -45.83 -41.11
N ALA A 1027 40.01 -44.82 -41.85
CA ALA A 1027 39.51 -43.49 -41.50
C ALA A 1027 38.50 -43.35 -40.35
N GLN A 1028 38.42 -42.13 -39.75
CA GLN A 1028 37.21 -41.29 -39.93
C GLN A 1028 37.38 -39.82 -39.49
N ILE A 1029 36.55 -39.02 -40.15
CA ILE A 1029 36.37 -37.57 -40.24
C ILE A 1029 35.30 -37.11 -39.23
N ASN A 1030 35.53 -35.96 -38.54
CA ASN A 1030 34.63 -34.91 -37.98
C ASN A 1030 33.28 -35.23 -37.29
N PRO A 1031 32.68 -34.26 -36.54
CA PRO A 1031 33.13 -32.88 -36.25
C PRO A 1031 33.45 -32.58 -34.78
#